data_AF-A0A357B2H1-F1
#
_entry.id   AF-A0A357B2H1-F1
#
_cell.length_a   1.000
_cell.length_b   1.000
_cell.length_c   1.000
_cell.angle_alpha   90.00
_cell.angle_beta   90.00
_cell.angle_gamma   90.00
#
_symmetry.space_group_name_H-M   'P 1'
#
loop_
_entity.id
_entity.type
_entity.pdbx_description
1 polymer ?
#
loop_
_entity_poly.entity_id
_entity_poly.type
_entity_poly.pdbx_seq_one_letter_code
_entity_poly.pdbx_strand_id
1 'polypeptide(L)'
;MKNFKRAAAAVLSLILALGSLSACGGKTNGPSGNGGVETPEYVYVANYASVGSESGIDYIQSCSWYDGRLYMVANIKDGTQTESYPTGETGSDGNPIMETYEYDTYRTALISIKEDGTDMQELTAYAQPKVPEGMEGNANVNSMTVDAAGNIWIYENLYTYSFDLPDGFDETTQNKWDYYGDSKEQYFIRKLDLTGAELTSIDLSFLQKDSEYYYMRNFSVDSQGNLYIADGEGNVSVLDGDGTPLFEIGSDGGWINGMVTLADGSVAVMAYDETSSGYLVKPIDVASKGFGKSAVAPYNAWNLYPGAGDYDFYYDTGTSFFGYSLKTETNEKLFTWINSDVDSNNISSITPLPDGRILCFSSTYTEDSHENEIVTLTKTPYSASSQKTTLTYACMYLDWNLRSQIIKFNKANENYRIEVKDYSEYNTNEDYSAGLTKLSTEIIAGQVPDIMDTNSLPIRQYAAKGLLEDLWTYIDGDTDLGGRDSLVAPVFNALSQDGKLYQISPSFAVYSVVGASSVVGDEPGWTLDDLYAALETMPEGAEVFGMGTVKSDILYQCCSLGLDTFVDWSTGKCTFDSPEFIKLLAFTDLFPETFDWESIDWEAGDYEDEPSRIASGKQMLSMLYLSDFENYQMYKAMFGGDVTFIGFPTENRDGTAFQLDSGLAMSSKCKNKDGAWEFMRTLLTEDYQTYNIWNYPTNQKAFDKKLTEAMTPEYYTDPVTGEQVEQSRGGWGWGSLEIEIKTLTQEEADEIMALINGTTRVFSYDTAIMDIINEEAKAFFSGQKSPEDTAAMIQSRVSLYVNEQR
;
A
#
# COMPACT_ATOMS: atom_id res chain seq x y z
N MET A 1 23.49 -51.51 -7.03
CA MET A 1 23.38 -50.18 -6.39
C MET A 1 23.02 -49.04 -7.35
N LYS A 2 23.51 -48.98 -8.61
CA LYS A 2 23.09 -47.92 -9.55
C LYS A 2 21.63 -48.02 -10.05
N ASN A 3 21.11 -49.23 -10.26
CA ASN A 3 19.72 -49.41 -10.74
C ASN A 3 18.67 -49.23 -9.63
N PHE A 4 19.04 -49.44 -8.37
CA PHE A 4 18.14 -49.22 -7.22
C PHE A 4 17.97 -47.72 -6.91
N LYS A 5 19.00 -46.89 -7.14
CA LYS A 5 18.91 -45.43 -6.99
C LYS A 5 18.09 -44.77 -8.10
N ARG A 6 18.13 -45.28 -9.34
CA ARG A 6 17.26 -44.79 -10.42
C ARG A 6 15.81 -45.21 -10.25
N ALA A 7 15.54 -46.42 -9.72
CA ALA A 7 14.18 -46.85 -9.39
C ALA A 7 13.62 -46.09 -8.17
N ALA A 8 14.43 -45.83 -7.14
CA ALA A 8 14.02 -45.03 -5.99
C ALA A 8 13.80 -43.55 -6.36
N ALA A 9 14.60 -42.98 -7.25
CA ALA A 9 14.38 -41.63 -7.78
C ALA A 9 13.11 -41.56 -8.62
N ALA A 10 12.84 -42.53 -9.51
CA ALA A 10 11.62 -42.55 -10.31
C ALA A 10 10.35 -42.77 -9.45
N VAL A 11 10.43 -43.52 -8.35
CA VAL A 11 9.33 -43.69 -7.39
C VAL A 11 9.14 -42.46 -6.51
N LEU A 12 10.21 -41.75 -6.11
CA LEU A 12 10.08 -40.46 -5.42
C LEU A 12 9.48 -39.38 -6.34
N SER A 13 9.87 -39.35 -7.61
CA SER A 13 9.29 -38.43 -8.61
C SER A 13 7.82 -38.76 -8.89
N LEU A 14 7.41 -40.03 -8.87
CA LEU A 14 5.99 -40.40 -8.99
C LEU A 14 5.19 -40.09 -7.72
N ILE A 15 5.79 -40.19 -6.52
CA ILE A 15 5.12 -39.85 -5.25
C ILE A 15 4.99 -38.32 -5.09
N LEU A 16 5.99 -37.54 -5.55
CA LEU A 16 5.90 -36.08 -5.61
C LEU A 16 4.89 -35.59 -6.67
N ALA A 17 4.77 -36.31 -7.79
CA ALA A 17 3.75 -36.04 -8.81
C ALA A 17 2.33 -36.51 -8.41
N LEU A 18 2.19 -37.48 -7.49
CA LEU A 18 0.89 -37.95 -6.99
C LEU A 18 0.45 -37.21 -5.72
N GLY A 19 1.39 -36.72 -4.89
CA GLY A 19 1.10 -35.90 -3.72
C GLY A 19 0.64 -34.48 -4.05
N SER A 20 0.96 -33.99 -5.24
CA SER A 20 0.49 -32.70 -5.79
C SER A 20 -0.85 -32.81 -6.55
N LEU A 21 -1.44 -34.01 -6.65
CA LEU A 21 -2.70 -34.27 -7.37
C LEU A 21 -3.84 -34.79 -6.48
N SER A 22 -3.67 -34.82 -5.17
CA SER A 22 -4.70 -35.28 -4.22
C SER A 22 -5.15 -34.17 -3.27
N ALA A 23 -5.69 -33.09 -3.84
CA ALA A 23 -6.59 -32.16 -3.15
C ALA A 23 -7.55 -31.44 -4.13
N CYS A 24 -8.04 -32.13 -5.17
CA CYS A 24 -9.16 -31.63 -6.00
C CYS A 24 -10.12 -32.80 -6.28
N GLY A 25 -11.01 -33.06 -5.34
CA GLY A 25 -12.13 -33.99 -5.51
C GLY A 25 -13.37 -33.25 -6.02
N GLY A 26 -13.48 -33.06 -7.33
CA GLY A 26 -14.67 -32.50 -7.99
C GLY A 26 -14.64 -32.83 -9.48
N LYS A 27 -15.75 -33.31 -10.03
CA LYS A 27 -15.84 -34.02 -11.33
C LYS A 27 -15.40 -33.15 -12.52
N THR A 28 -14.53 -33.71 -13.35
CA THR A 28 -14.05 -33.15 -14.62
C THR A 28 -15.12 -33.22 -15.73
N ASN A 29 -15.42 -32.07 -16.34
CA ASN A 29 -15.87 -31.97 -17.73
C ASN A 29 -14.75 -31.32 -18.55
N GLY A 30 -14.52 -31.81 -19.78
CA GLY A 30 -13.39 -31.45 -20.64
C GLY A 30 -13.37 -30.02 -21.17
N PRO A 31 -12.32 -29.64 -21.92
CA PRO A 31 -11.84 -28.27 -22.03
C PRO A 31 -12.68 -27.42 -22.97
N SER A 32 -13.28 -26.35 -22.43
CA SER A 32 -13.71 -25.19 -23.20
C SER A 32 -12.57 -24.17 -23.22
N GLY A 33 -12.02 -23.93 -24.40
CA GLY A 33 -11.00 -22.91 -24.63
C GLY A 33 -11.55 -21.50 -24.46
N ASN A 34 -11.23 -20.92 -23.31
CA ASN A 34 -11.03 -19.51 -22.97
C ASN A 34 -10.66 -19.53 -21.48
N GLY A 35 -9.81 -18.64 -20.98
CA GLY A 35 -9.62 -18.41 -19.54
C GLY A 35 -10.88 -17.81 -18.89
N GLY A 36 -12.05 -18.35 -19.21
CA GLY A 36 -13.35 -17.90 -18.75
C GLY A 36 -13.51 -18.29 -17.29
N VAL A 37 -13.89 -17.30 -16.48
CA VAL A 37 -14.45 -17.51 -15.15
C VAL A 37 -15.51 -18.60 -15.27
N GLU A 38 -15.36 -19.69 -14.52
CA GLU A 38 -16.37 -20.73 -14.43
C GLU A 38 -17.67 -20.05 -14.00
N THR A 39 -18.74 -20.20 -14.78
CA THR A 39 -19.97 -19.45 -14.53
C THR A 39 -20.45 -19.78 -13.12
N PRO A 40 -20.46 -18.81 -12.19
CA PRO A 40 -20.74 -19.12 -10.81
C PRO A 40 -22.22 -19.46 -10.66
N GLU A 41 -22.56 -20.32 -9.70
CA GLU A 41 -23.97 -20.64 -9.41
C GLU A 41 -24.70 -19.42 -8.82
N TYR A 42 -23.98 -18.60 -8.04
CA TYR A 42 -24.47 -17.40 -7.37
C TYR A 42 -23.48 -16.25 -7.48
N VAL A 43 -23.98 -15.03 -7.38
CA VAL A 43 -23.20 -13.79 -7.24
C VAL A 43 -23.74 -13.00 -6.06
N TYR A 44 -22.91 -12.15 -5.45
CA TYR A 44 -23.38 -11.16 -4.50
C TYR A 44 -23.70 -9.86 -5.22
N VAL A 45 -24.92 -9.37 -5.04
CA VAL A 45 -25.39 -8.12 -5.63
C VAL A 45 -25.50 -7.06 -4.53
N ALA A 46 -24.80 -5.94 -4.71
CA ALA A 46 -24.85 -4.80 -3.80
C ALA A 46 -26.09 -3.92 -4.07
N ASN A 47 -26.75 -3.50 -2.99
CA ASN A 47 -27.76 -2.45 -3.00
C ASN A 47 -27.33 -1.33 -2.07
N TYR A 48 -27.53 -0.09 -2.48
CA TYR A 48 -27.07 1.09 -1.77
C TYR A 48 -28.27 1.85 -1.20
N ALA A 49 -28.17 2.25 0.06
CA ALA A 49 -29.14 3.09 0.74
C ALA A 49 -28.42 4.31 1.33
N SER A 50 -28.78 5.50 0.86
CA SER A 50 -28.19 6.76 1.36
C SER A 50 -28.58 6.99 2.82
N VAL A 51 -27.61 7.40 3.64
CA VAL A 51 -27.79 7.80 5.04
C VAL A 51 -28.15 9.29 5.18
N GLY A 52 -28.17 10.02 4.06
CA GLY A 52 -28.48 11.45 4.00
C GLY A 52 -27.30 12.34 4.40
N SER A 53 -27.09 13.42 3.65
CA SER A 53 -26.00 14.39 3.87
C SER A 53 -26.12 15.18 5.18
N GLU A 54 -27.33 15.24 5.77
CA GLU A 54 -27.58 15.87 7.07
C GLU A 54 -27.21 14.97 8.25
N SER A 55 -26.69 13.76 8.01
CA SER A 55 -26.36 12.82 9.08
C SER A 55 -25.29 13.36 10.04
N GLY A 56 -24.40 14.23 9.56
CA GLY A 56 -23.29 14.77 10.32
C GLY A 56 -22.24 13.73 10.72
N ILE A 57 -22.42 12.46 10.31
CA ILE A 57 -21.48 11.37 10.56
C ILE A 57 -20.24 11.61 9.72
N ASP A 58 -19.11 11.72 10.40
CA ASP A 58 -17.79 11.73 9.78
C ASP A 58 -17.24 10.31 9.72
N TYR A 59 -17.09 9.66 10.87
CA TYR A 59 -16.51 8.32 10.91
C TYR A 59 -17.27 7.41 11.87
N ILE A 60 -17.27 6.10 11.60
CA ILE A 60 -17.84 5.08 12.49
C ILE A 60 -16.72 4.22 13.07
N GLN A 61 -16.67 4.16 14.39
CA GLN A 61 -15.67 3.40 15.13
C GLN A 61 -16.08 1.93 15.35
N SER A 62 -17.37 1.68 15.57
CA SER A 62 -17.89 0.34 15.81
C SER A 62 -19.34 0.28 15.36
N CYS A 63 -19.77 -0.88 14.87
CA CYS A 63 -21.12 -1.09 14.39
C CYS A 63 -21.58 -2.51 14.73
N SER A 64 -22.85 -2.65 15.07
CA SER A 64 -23.48 -3.93 15.37
C SER A 64 -24.92 -3.91 14.90
N TRP A 65 -25.42 -5.07 14.46
CA TRP A 65 -26.77 -5.20 13.93
C TRP A 65 -27.70 -5.89 14.94
N TYR A 66 -28.90 -5.36 15.09
CA TYR A 66 -29.96 -5.99 15.88
C TYR A 66 -31.35 -5.59 15.35
N ASP A 67 -32.20 -6.59 15.12
CA ASP A 67 -33.63 -6.44 14.77
C ASP A 67 -33.92 -5.40 13.66
N GLY A 68 -33.19 -5.49 12.54
CA GLY A 68 -33.41 -4.61 11.39
C GLY A 68 -32.79 -3.22 11.51
N ARG A 69 -31.90 -3.00 12.50
CA ARG A 69 -31.20 -1.74 12.72
C ARG A 69 -29.70 -1.96 12.91
N LEU A 70 -28.91 -1.01 12.42
CA LEU A 70 -27.52 -0.84 12.80
C LEU A 70 -27.46 0.08 14.01
N TYR A 71 -26.64 -0.30 14.99
CA TYR A 71 -26.24 0.51 16.13
C TYR A 71 -24.77 0.83 15.94
N MET A 72 -24.40 2.11 16.01
CA MET A 72 -23.07 2.60 15.68
C MET A 72 -22.51 3.52 16.76
N VAL A 73 -21.20 3.45 16.98
CA VAL A 73 -20.40 4.51 17.63
C VAL A 73 -19.87 5.38 16.50
N ALA A 74 -20.32 6.63 16.42
CA ALA A 74 -19.97 7.54 15.34
C ALA A 74 -19.35 8.83 15.89
N ASN A 75 -18.37 9.37 15.17
CA ASN A 75 -17.99 10.77 15.31
C ASN A 75 -18.93 11.61 14.45
N ILE A 76 -19.61 12.56 15.09
CA ILE A 76 -20.51 13.48 14.42
C ILE A 76 -20.04 14.91 14.60
N LYS A 77 -20.18 15.71 13.54
CA LYS A 77 -19.86 17.14 13.55
C LYS A 77 -20.71 17.86 14.61
N ASP A 78 -20.04 18.56 15.52
CA ASP A 78 -20.66 19.27 16.65
C ASP A 78 -20.47 20.79 16.58
N GLY A 79 -19.62 21.28 15.67
CA GLY A 79 -19.41 22.71 15.46
C GLY A 79 -18.27 23.02 14.50
N THR A 80 -17.83 24.27 14.52
CA THR A 80 -16.59 24.73 13.92
C THR A 80 -15.78 25.49 14.96
N GLN A 81 -14.47 25.30 14.94
CA GLN A 81 -13.52 26.02 15.76
C GLN A 81 -12.62 26.86 14.86
N THR A 82 -12.27 28.04 15.35
CA THR A 82 -11.39 28.97 14.67
C THR A 82 -10.15 29.15 15.52
N GLU A 83 -8.98 28.82 14.98
CA GLU A 83 -7.70 29.02 15.63
C GLU A 83 -6.85 30.00 14.84
N SER A 84 -6.14 30.86 15.58
CA SER A 84 -5.25 31.85 15.00
C SER A 84 -3.82 31.58 15.42
N TYR A 85 -2.93 31.39 14.46
CA TYR A 85 -1.52 31.09 14.68
C TYR A 85 -0.65 32.28 14.24
N PRO A 86 0.37 32.66 15.01
CA PRO A 86 1.30 33.70 14.59
C PRO A 86 2.13 33.20 13.42
N THR A 87 2.22 33.97 12.34
CA THR A 87 2.96 33.60 11.12
C THR A 87 4.48 33.70 11.28
N GLY A 88 4.98 34.05 12.47
CA GLY A 88 6.37 34.41 12.72
C GLY A 88 6.74 35.85 12.34
N GLU A 89 5.83 36.57 11.69
CA GLU A 89 6.00 37.97 11.30
C GLU A 89 5.33 38.93 12.30
N THR A 90 5.90 40.11 12.49
CA THR A 90 5.37 41.13 13.41
C THR A 90 4.82 42.33 12.63
N GLY A 91 3.57 42.67 12.88
CA GLY A 91 2.88 43.83 12.32
C GLY A 91 3.44 45.17 12.80
N SER A 92 3.09 46.24 12.08
CA SER A 92 3.57 47.62 12.34
C SER A 92 3.16 48.22 13.69
N ASP A 93 2.19 47.62 14.38
CA ASP A 93 1.76 47.95 15.73
C ASP A 93 2.55 47.21 16.83
N GLY A 94 3.50 46.35 16.44
CA GLY A 94 4.32 45.53 17.31
C GLY A 94 3.67 44.20 17.71
N ASN A 95 2.50 43.87 17.17
CA ASN A 95 1.82 42.60 17.43
C ASN A 95 2.12 41.57 16.32
N PRO A 96 2.19 40.26 16.63
CA PRO A 96 2.37 39.21 15.62
C PRO A 96 1.20 39.19 14.63
N ILE A 97 1.50 38.97 13.35
CA ILE A 97 0.50 38.71 12.32
C ILE A 97 -0.06 37.32 12.56
N MET A 98 -1.39 37.21 12.55
CA MET A 98 -2.09 35.98 12.88
C MET A 98 -2.77 35.42 11.62
N GLU A 99 -2.50 34.18 11.28
CA GLU A 99 -3.24 33.41 10.28
C GLU A 99 -4.35 32.62 10.96
N THR A 100 -5.53 32.58 10.35
CA THR A 100 -6.72 32.00 10.97
C THR A 100 -7.21 30.80 10.19
N TYR A 101 -7.34 29.67 10.88
CA TYR A 101 -7.82 28.40 10.34
C TYR A 101 -9.17 28.08 10.98
N GLU A 102 -10.17 27.81 10.16
CA GLU A 102 -11.47 27.28 10.61
C GLU A 102 -11.53 25.79 10.28
N TYR A 103 -11.81 24.97 11.28
CA TYR A 103 -11.94 23.53 11.12
C TYR A 103 -13.16 23.00 11.87
N ASP A 104 -13.73 21.92 11.36
CA ASP A 104 -14.89 21.26 11.97
C ASP A 104 -14.49 20.57 13.28
N THR A 105 -15.34 20.69 14.31
CA THR A 105 -15.20 19.95 15.56
C THR A 105 -16.17 18.78 15.60
N TYR A 106 -15.76 17.70 16.25
CA TYR A 106 -16.50 16.43 16.28
C TYR A 106 -16.69 15.94 17.70
N ARG A 107 -17.78 15.20 17.92
CA ARG A 107 -18.05 14.46 19.17
C ARG A 107 -18.46 13.03 18.89
N THR A 108 -18.19 12.14 19.85
CA THR A 108 -18.71 10.77 19.80
C THR A 108 -20.20 10.74 20.13
N ALA A 109 -20.96 9.98 19.34
CA ALA A 109 -22.38 9.72 19.54
C ALA A 109 -22.72 8.25 19.31
N LEU A 110 -23.71 7.75 20.03
CA LEU A 110 -24.32 6.45 19.76
C LEU A 110 -25.53 6.66 18.85
N ILE A 111 -25.55 6.00 17.71
CA ILE A 111 -26.58 6.17 16.66
C ILE A 111 -27.24 4.83 16.38
N SER A 112 -28.55 4.85 16.11
CA SER A 112 -29.24 3.73 15.48
C SER A 112 -29.88 4.15 14.16
N ILE A 113 -29.84 3.28 13.15
CA ILE A 113 -30.43 3.54 11.83
C ILE A 113 -31.00 2.23 11.25
N LYS A 114 -32.06 2.31 10.45
CA LYS A 114 -32.56 1.12 9.75
C LYS A 114 -31.60 0.71 8.62
N GLU A 115 -31.65 -0.57 8.26
CA GLU A 115 -30.87 -1.11 7.13
C GLU A 115 -31.11 -0.38 5.80
N ASP A 116 -32.27 0.27 5.64
CA ASP A 116 -32.64 1.04 4.45
C ASP A 116 -32.16 2.51 4.46
N GLY A 117 -31.29 2.86 5.42
CA GLY A 117 -30.75 4.22 5.57
C GLY A 117 -31.73 5.23 6.18
N THR A 118 -32.94 4.80 6.55
CA THR A 118 -33.96 5.69 7.12
C THR A 118 -34.02 5.62 8.65
N ASP A 119 -34.75 6.57 9.25
CA ASP A 119 -35.07 6.57 10.69
C ASP A 119 -33.81 6.53 11.57
N MET A 120 -32.81 7.34 11.20
CA MET A 120 -31.61 7.58 12.01
C MET A 120 -31.98 8.29 13.30
N GLN A 121 -31.48 7.79 14.44
CA GLN A 121 -31.76 8.29 15.78
C GLN A 121 -30.48 8.29 16.61
N GLU A 122 -30.13 9.42 17.22
CA GLU A 122 -29.11 9.48 18.27
C GLU A 122 -29.68 8.92 19.59
N LEU A 123 -28.92 8.07 20.27
CA LEU A 123 -29.28 7.46 21.55
C LEU A 123 -28.95 8.42 22.71
N THR A 124 -29.70 9.52 22.80
CA THR A 124 -29.41 10.64 23.71
C THR A 124 -29.53 10.32 25.20
N ALA A 125 -30.00 9.13 25.57
CA ALA A 125 -30.02 8.69 26.98
C ALA A 125 -28.63 8.28 27.48
N TYR A 126 -27.71 7.97 26.57
CA TYR A 126 -26.31 7.72 26.91
C TYR A 126 -25.60 9.03 27.25
N ALA A 127 -24.77 8.99 28.28
CA ALA A 127 -23.89 10.09 28.66
C ALA A 127 -22.50 9.56 28.97
N GLN A 128 -21.50 10.16 28.33
CA GLN A 128 -20.10 9.83 28.57
C GLN A 128 -19.69 10.06 30.04
N PRO A 129 -18.70 9.31 30.55
CA PRO A 129 -18.02 9.63 31.80
C PRO A 129 -17.61 11.11 31.84
N LYS A 130 -17.83 11.76 32.97
CA LYS A 130 -17.40 13.16 33.16
C LYS A 130 -15.98 13.20 33.69
N VAL A 131 -15.17 14.08 33.11
CA VAL A 131 -13.88 14.48 33.68
C VAL A 131 -14.15 15.11 35.07
N PRO A 132 -13.47 14.63 36.14
CA PRO A 132 -13.62 15.19 37.48
C PRO A 132 -13.30 16.68 37.55
N GLU A 133 -13.95 17.41 38.48
CA GLU A 133 -13.67 18.82 38.70
C GLU A 133 -12.20 19.02 39.13
N GLY A 134 -11.49 19.92 38.45
CA GLY A 134 -10.07 20.21 38.69
C GLY A 134 -9.09 19.34 37.89
N MET A 135 -9.58 18.46 37.02
CA MET A 135 -8.77 17.69 36.07
C MET A 135 -9.10 18.09 34.62
N GLU A 136 -8.15 17.84 33.72
CA GLU A 136 -8.33 17.82 32.28
C GLU A 136 -8.38 16.36 31.79
N GLY A 137 -8.91 16.10 30.60
CA GLY A 137 -9.03 14.73 30.10
C GLY A 137 -10.11 14.53 29.03
N ASN A 138 -10.29 13.28 28.62
CA ASN A 138 -11.29 12.87 27.64
C ASN A 138 -11.83 11.47 27.91
N ALA A 139 -13.08 11.24 27.52
CA ALA A 139 -13.71 9.92 27.54
C ALA A 139 -13.94 9.44 26.11
N ASN A 140 -13.59 8.18 25.83
CA ASN A 140 -13.72 7.60 24.49
C ASN A 140 -14.49 6.29 24.56
N VAL A 141 -15.45 6.10 23.65
CA VAL A 141 -16.09 4.81 23.44
C VAL A 141 -15.30 4.05 22.38
N ASN A 142 -14.64 2.97 22.77
CA ASN A 142 -13.70 2.27 21.88
C ASN A 142 -14.39 1.20 21.03
N SER A 143 -15.42 0.54 21.56
CA SER A 143 -16.12 -0.54 20.86
C SER A 143 -17.55 -0.71 21.37
N MET A 144 -18.40 -1.30 20.54
CA MET A 144 -19.78 -1.61 20.86
C MET A 144 -20.24 -2.91 20.21
N THR A 145 -21.07 -3.68 20.93
CA THR A 145 -21.82 -4.83 20.39
C THR A 145 -23.24 -4.86 20.95
N VAL A 146 -24.19 -5.43 20.21
CA VAL A 146 -25.55 -5.68 20.69
C VAL A 146 -25.72 -7.18 20.91
N ASP A 147 -26.14 -7.57 22.12
CA ASP A 147 -26.36 -8.98 22.43
C ASP A 147 -27.69 -9.51 21.87
N ALA A 148 -27.88 -10.83 21.90
CA ALA A 148 -29.09 -11.48 21.39
C ALA A 148 -30.39 -11.09 22.15
N ALA A 149 -30.27 -10.43 23.31
CA ALA A 149 -31.40 -9.93 24.08
C ALA A 149 -31.71 -8.45 23.79
N GLY A 150 -30.95 -7.79 22.91
CA GLY A 150 -31.12 -6.38 22.56
C GLY A 150 -30.54 -5.43 23.59
N ASN A 151 -29.51 -5.84 24.33
CA ASN A 151 -28.73 -4.91 25.16
C ASN A 151 -27.50 -4.44 24.39
N ILE A 152 -27.24 -3.15 24.45
CA ILE A 152 -26.03 -2.55 23.90
C ILE A 152 -24.94 -2.67 24.95
N TRP A 153 -23.80 -3.24 24.58
CA TRP A 153 -22.59 -3.28 25.39
C TRP A 153 -21.55 -2.37 24.78
N ILE A 154 -21.04 -1.42 25.57
CA ILE A 154 -19.95 -0.53 25.16
C ILE A 154 -18.74 -0.74 26.04
N TYR A 155 -17.56 -0.68 25.43
CA TYR A 155 -16.27 -0.54 26.11
C TYR A 155 -15.81 0.91 25.95
N GLU A 156 -15.56 1.60 27.06
CA GLU A 156 -15.11 2.99 27.08
C GLU A 156 -13.97 3.20 28.09
N ASN A 157 -13.15 4.21 27.85
CA ASN A 157 -12.10 4.65 28.77
C ASN A 157 -12.25 6.13 29.12
N LEU A 158 -11.75 6.52 30.30
CA LEU A 158 -11.66 7.88 30.79
C LEU A 158 -10.21 8.16 31.17
N TYR A 159 -9.55 8.98 30.34
CA TYR A 159 -8.22 9.50 30.59
C TYR A 159 -8.35 10.85 31.30
N THR A 160 -7.67 11.00 32.43
CA THR A 160 -7.67 12.24 33.22
C THR A 160 -6.26 12.59 33.64
N TYR A 161 -5.95 13.89 33.69
CA TYR A 161 -4.66 14.40 34.15
C TYR A 161 -4.83 15.77 34.80
N SER A 162 -3.86 16.18 35.60
CA SER A 162 -3.85 17.47 36.29
C SER A 162 -2.56 18.25 36.09
N PHE A 163 -2.58 19.55 36.40
CA PHE A 163 -1.39 20.39 36.44
C PHE A 163 -1.23 21.01 37.83
N ASP A 164 -0.02 20.91 38.39
CA ASP A 164 0.36 21.50 39.67
C ASP A 164 0.93 22.92 39.46
N LEU A 165 0.07 23.83 39.01
CA LEU A 165 0.48 25.19 38.63
C LEU A 165 0.94 26.02 39.85
N PRO A 166 2.07 26.73 39.77
CA PRO A 166 2.55 27.59 40.84
C PRO A 166 1.68 28.84 41.00
N ASP A 167 1.68 29.41 42.21
CA ASP A 167 1.01 30.69 42.48
C ASP A 167 1.53 31.79 41.53
N GLY A 168 0.63 32.37 40.71
CA GLY A 168 0.97 33.41 39.74
C GLY A 168 1.39 32.90 38.36
N PHE A 169 1.10 31.64 38.02
CA PHE A 169 1.29 31.09 36.67
C PHE A 169 0.65 31.96 35.58
N ASP A 170 1.42 32.23 34.51
CA ASP A 170 0.99 33.00 33.35
C ASP A 170 1.24 32.18 32.07
N GLU A 171 0.16 31.70 31.46
CA GLU A 171 0.17 30.88 30.23
C GLU A 171 0.79 31.57 29.00
N THR A 172 0.97 32.90 29.05
CA THR A 172 1.59 33.66 27.96
C THR A 172 3.13 33.67 28.03
N THR A 173 3.70 33.32 29.18
CA THR A 173 5.16 33.33 29.41
C THR A 173 5.71 32.01 29.93
N GLN A 174 4.85 31.09 30.35
CA GLN A 174 5.21 29.80 30.94
C GLN A 174 4.41 28.68 30.28
N ASN A 175 5.05 27.53 30.08
CA ASN A 175 4.39 26.37 29.50
C ASN A 175 3.72 25.54 30.61
N LYS A 176 2.40 25.34 30.53
CA LYS A 176 1.66 24.55 31.54
C LYS A 176 2.15 23.10 31.65
N TRP A 177 2.69 22.54 30.57
CA TRP A 177 3.22 21.18 30.50
C TRP A 177 4.45 20.97 31.39
N ASP A 178 5.16 22.03 31.79
CA ASP A 178 6.27 21.97 32.75
C ASP A 178 5.79 21.62 34.18
N TYR A 179 4.48 21.71 34.41
CA TYR A 179 3.82 21.45 35.70
C TYR A 179 2.85 20.27 35.61
N TYR A 180 3.05 19.36 34.64
CA TYR A 180 2.24 18.15 34.52
C TYR A 180 2.31 17.33 35.82
N GLY A 181 1.13 17.10 36.39
CA GLY A 181 0.95 16.36 37.63
C GLY A 181 0.58 14.90 37.37
N ASP A 182 -0.32 14.36 38.18
CA ASP A 182 -0.77 12.98 38.05
C ASP A 182 -1.69 12.79 36.83
N SER A 183 -1.66 11.57 36.28
CA SER A 183 -2.63 11.09 35.31
C SER A 183 -3.19 9.72 35.68
N LYS A 184 -4.37 9.43 35.16
CA LYS A 184 -5.11 8.22 35.46
C LYS A 184 -5.98 7.83 34.27
N GLU A 185 -5.90 6.55 33.94
CA GLU A 185 -6.73 5.89 32.94
C GLU A 185 -7.70 4.92 33.61
N GLN A 186 -8.99 5.04 33.31
CA GLN A 186 -10.05 4.17 33.84
C GLN A 186 -10.80 3.50 32.71
N TYR A 187 -11.16 2.24 32.90
CA TYR A 187 -11.85 1.44 31.89
C TYR A 187 -13.22 0.98 32.39
N PHE A 188 -14.22 1.07 31.53
CA PHE A 188 -15.60 0.68 31.85
C PHE A 188 -16.18 -0.21 30.76
N ILE A 189 -16.99 -1.18 31.18
CA ILE A 189 -18.00 -1.79 30.31
C ILE A 189 -19.36 -1.30 30.78
N ARG A 190 -20.17 -0.76 29.87
CA ARG A 190 -21.57 -0.42 30.15
C ARG A 190 -22.53 -1.28 29.36
N LYS A 191 -23.60 -1.65 30.04
CA LYS A 191 -24.78 -2.27 29.45
C LYS A 191 -25.88 -1.21 29.37
N LEU A 192 -26.38 -0.96 28.17
CA LEU A 192 -27.45 -0.01 27.89
C LEU A 192 -28.64 -0.74 27.26
N ASP A 193 -29.83 -0.14 27.38
CA ASP A 193 -30.96 -0.53 26.53
C ASP A 193 -30.83 0.10 25.12
N LEU A 194 -31.76 -0.25 24.22
CA LEU A 194 -31.76 0.27 22.84
C LEU A 194 -32.03 1.77 22.72
N THR A 195 -32.38 2.47 23.81
CA THR A 195 -32.51 3.94 23.86
C THR A 195 -31.21 4.63 24.28
N GLY A 196 -30.21 3.85 24.70
CA GLY A 196 -28.96 4.33 25.29
C GLY A 196 -29.02 4.50 26.81
N ALA A 197 -30.14 4.14 27.45
CA ALA A 197 -30.25 4.29 28.90
C ALA A 197 -29.42 3.23 29.61
N GLU A 198 -28.62 3.66 30.59
CA GLU A 198 -27.76 2.76 31.35
C GLU A 198 -28.57 1.76 32.19
N LEU A 199 -28.29 0.47 31.96
CA LEU A 199 -28.78 -0.63 32.77
C LEU A 199 -27.75 -1.03 33.83
N THR A 200 -26.46 -1.03 33.47
CA THR A 200 -25.36 -1.40 34.36
C THR A 200 -24.05 -0.76 33.88
N SER A 201 -23.17 -0.41 34.82
CA SER A 201 -21.81 0.06 34.55
C SER A 201 -20.83 -0.72 35.42
N ILE A 202 -19.81 -1.29 34.78
CA ILE A 202 -18.78 -2.14 35.40
C ILE A 202 -17.44 -1.41 35.29
N ASP A 203 -16.88 -1.03 36.43
CA ASP A 203 -15.52 -0.47 36.53
C ASP A 203 -14.49 -1.60 36.47
N LEU A 204 -13.65 -1.58 35.43
CA LEU A 204 -12.64 -2.59 35.17
C LEU A 204 -11.26 -2.25 35.73
N SER A 205 -11.14 -1.20 36.55
CA SER A 205 -9.86 -0.79 37.16
C SER A 205 -9.19 -1.91 37.95
N PHE A 206 -9.95 -2.90 38.44
CA PHE A 206 -9.41 -4.07 39.14
C PHE A 206 -8.56 -4.99 38.24
N LEU A 207 -8.73 -4.93 36.91
CA LEU A 207 -7.93 -5.72 35.96
C LEU A 207 -6.52 -5.15 35.76
N GLN A 208 -6.28 -3.89 36.09
CA GLN A 208 -4.98 -3.23 35.90
C GLN A 208 -3.87 -3.84 36.77
N LYS A 209 -4.20 -4.47 37.91
CA LYS A 209 -3.26 -5.18 38.82
C LYS A 209 -1.95 -4.40 39.11
N ASP A 210 -2.05 -3.10 39.37
CA ASP A 210 -0.92 -2.17 39.61
C ASP A 210 0.02 -1.95 38.40
N SER A 211 -0.35 -2.37 37.19
CA SER A 211 0.42 -2.10 35.97
C SER A 211 0.25 -0.65 35.52
N GLU A 212 1.37 0.07 35.38
CA GLU A 212 1.42 1.45 34.87
C GLU A 212 1.11 1.54 33.35
N TYR A 213 1.11 0.41 32.64
CA TYR A 213 0.95 0.35 31.18
C TYR A 213 -0.24 -0.50 30.73
N TYR A 214 -1.20 -0.77 31.63
CA TYR A 214 -2.38 -1.55 31.28
C TYR A 214 -3.29 -0.79 30.30
N TYR A 215 -3.59 -1.44 29.18
CA TYR A 215 -4.68 -1.02 28.31
C TYR A 215 -5.48 -2.22 27.82
N MET A 216 -6.78 -2.01 27.65
CA MET A 216 -7.65 -3.00 27.03
C MET A 216 -7.56 -2.87 25.52
N ARG A 217 -7.45 -4.00 24.85
CA ARG A 217 -7.27 -4.07 23.41
C ARG A 217 -8.50 -4.55 22.68
N ASN A 218 -9.15 -5.61 23.18
CA ASN A 218 -10.33 -6.18 22.55
C ASN A 218 -11.41 -6.52 23.57
N PHE A 219 -12.66 -6.45 23.11
CA PHE A 219 -13.85 -6.73 23.89
C PHE A 219 -14.85 -7.54 23.05
N SER A 220 -15.49 -8.54 23.66
CA SER A 220 -16.59 -9.29 23.05
C SER A 220 -17.54 -9.84 24.12
N VAL A 221 -18.74 -10.22 23.69
CA VAL A 221 -19.81 -10.78 24.52
C VAL A 221 -20.28 -12.08 23.89
N ASP A 222 -20.42 -13.14 24.68
CA ASP A 222 -21.00 -14.40 24.22
C ASP A 222 -22.53 -14.43 24.32
N SER A 223 -23.15 -15.47 23.75
CA SER A 223 -24.60 -15.67 23.78
C SER A 223 -25.21 -15.85 25.18
N GLN A 224 -24.39 -16.08 26.21
CA GLN A 224 -24.82 -16.19 27.61
C GLN A 224 -24.66 -14.86 28.36
N GLY A 225 -24.06 -13.84 27.74
CA GLY A 225 -23.79 -12.54 28.33
C GLY A 225 -22.50 -12.47 29.13
N ASN A 226 -21.58 -13.44 28.98
CA ASN A 226 -20.25 -13.33 29.58
C ASN A 226 -19.40 -12.33 28.78
N LEU A 227 -18.54 -11.61 29.48
CA LEU A 227 -17.70 -10.54 28.96
C LEU A 227 -16.26 -11.07 28.78
N TYR A 228 -15.69 -10.84 27.60
CA TYR A 228 -14.34 -11.27 27.25
C TYR A 228 -13.50 -10.03 26.97
N ILE A 229 -12.36 -9.94 27.64
CA ILE A 229 -11.50 -8.75 27.62
C ILE A 229 -10.07 -9.21 27.38
N ALA A 230 -9.46 -8.75 26.28
CA ALA A 230 -8.04 -8.92 26.06
C ALA A 230 -7.28 -7.64 26.44
N ASP A 231 -6.19 -7.78 27.20
CA ASP A 231 -5.29 -6.67 27.53
C ASP A 231 -4.11 -6.56 26.55
N GLY A 232 -3.32 -5.49 26.70
CA GLY A 232 -2.12 -5.21 25.91
C GLY A 232 -0.99 -6.24 26.09
N GLU A 233 -1.03 -7.05 27.16
CA GLU A 233 -0.05 -8.11 27.43
C GLU A 233 -0.50 -9.48 26.87
N GLY A 234 -1.70 -9.54 26.27
CA GLY A 234 -2.27 -10.72 25.66
C GLY A 234 -3.03 -11.64 26.62
N ASN A 235 -3.31 -11.20 27.85
CA ASN A 235 -4.16 -11.98 28.76
C ASN A 235 -5.63 -11.79 28.39
N VAL A 236 -6.43 -12.85 28.58
CA VAL A 236 -7.89 -12.81 28.40
C VAL A 236 -8.59 -12.97 29.73
N SER A 237 -9.25 -11.92 30.20
CA SER A 237 -10.14 -11.96 31.35
C SER A 237 -11.56 -12.30 30.91
N VAL A 238 -12.18 -13.28 31.57
CA VAL A 238 -13.58 -13.67 31.33
C VAL A 238 -14.39 -13.38 32.58
N LEU A 239 -15.42 -12.55 32.43
CA LEU A 239 -16.33 -12.13 33.49
C LEU A 239 -17.76 -12.61 33.17
N ASP A 240 -18.60 -12.76 34.19
CA ASP A 240 -20.04 -12.88 33.95
C ASP A 240 -20.65 -11.52 33.57
N GLY A 241 -21.94 -11.52 33.20
CA GLY A 241 -22.66 -10.30 32.81
C GLY A 241 -22.83 -9.25 33.90
N ASP A 242 -22.50 -9.57 35.16
CA ASP A 242 -22.49 -8.62 36.28
C ASP A 242 -21.08 -8.08 36.56
N GLY A 243 -20.07 -8.51 35.79
CA GLY A 243 -18.67 -8.11 35.94
C GLY A 243 -17.87 -8.95 36.95
N THR A 244 -18.43 -10.06 37.43
CA THR A 244 -17.72 -10.95 38.36
C THR A 244 -16.70 -11.81 37.60
N PRO A 245 -15.42 -11.86 38.00
CA PRO A 245 -14.43 -12.70 37.34
C PRO A 245 -14.75 -14.20 37.40
N LEU A 246 -14.75 -14.87 36.24
CA LEU A 246 -14.94 -16.31 36.11
C LEU A 246 -13.61 -17.06 36.03
N PHE A 247 -12.71 -16.57 35.18
CA PHE A 247 -11.34 -17.06 35.00
C PHE A 247 -10.53 -16.09 34.13
N GLU A 248 -9.24 -16.34 34.05
CA GLU A 248 -8.30 -15.61 33.20
C GLU A 248 -7.41 -16.62 32.48
N ILE A 249 -7.12 -16.35 31.21
CA ILE A 249 -6.17 -17.10 30.39
C ILE A 249 -4.96 -16.19 30.21
N GLY A 250 -3.79 -16.63 30.68
CA GLY A 250 -2.54 -15.87 30.50
C GLY A 250 -2.06 -15.91 29.05
N SER A 251 -1.22 -14.95 28.66
CA SER A 251 -0.55 -14.98 27.36
C SER A 251 0.48 -16.10 27.29
N ASP A 252 0.37 -17.00 26.31
CA ASP A 252 1.44 -17.96 25.96
C ASP A 252 2.58 -17.25 25.17
N GLY A 253 2.89 -15.99 25.52
CA GLY A 253 3.90 -15.16 24.85
C GLY A 253 3.46 -14.42 23.57
N GLY A 254 2.21 -14.59 23.12
CA GLY A 254 1.70 -13.97 21.90
C GLY A 254 0.70 -12.83 22.16
N TRP A 255 0.77 -11.78 21.33
CA TRP A 255 -0.17 -10.66 21.37
C TRP A 255 -1.53 -11.11 20.80
N ILE A 256 -2.63 -10.62 21.38
CA ILE A 256 -3.97 -10.84 20.81
C ILE A 256 -4.22 -9.73 19.79
N ASN A 257 -4.42 -10.11 18.54
CA ASN A 257 -4.63 -9.18 17.43
C ASN A 257 -6.11 -8.88 17.21
N GLY A 258 -7.00 -9.80 17.57
CA GLY A 258 -8.44 -9.61 17.42
C GLY A 258 -9.24 -10.56 18.31
N MET A 259 -10.52 -10.23 18.49
CA MET A 259 -11.49 -11.03 19.21
C MET A 259 -12.81 -11.00 18.45
N VAL A 260 -13.49 -12.15 18.35
CA VAL A 260 -14.69 -12.29 17.52
C VAL A 260 -15.71 -13.22 18.18
N THR A 261 -16.99 -12.87 18.08
CA THR A 261 -18.10 -13.77 18.42
C THR A 261 -18.34 -14.72 17.26
N LEU A 262 -18.31 -16.02 17.53
CA LEU A 262 -18.57 -17.07 16.56
C LEU A 262 -20.07 -17.25 16.29
N ALA A 263 -20.44 -17.94 15.21
CA ALA A 263 -21.84 -18.16 14.85
C ALA A 263 -22.67 -18.94 15.89
N ASP A 264 -22.02 -19.79 16.68
CA ASP A 264 -22.67 -20.47 17.81
C ASP A 264 -22.82 -19.58 19.06
N GLY A 265 -22.34 -18.34 18.98
CA GLY A 265 -22.36 -17.34 20.03
C GLY A 265 -21.24 -17.49 21.05
N SER A 266 -20.27 -18.38 20.87
CA SER A 266 -19.04 -18.42 21.67
C SER A 266 -18.03 -17.36 21.20
N VAL A 267 -16.91 -17.19 21.90
CA VAL A 267 -15.89 -16.17 21.56
C VAL A 267 -14.57 -16.85 21.21
N ALA A 268 -13.89 -16.33 20.20
CA ALA A 268 -12.52 -16.70 19.84
C ALA A 268 -11.60 -15.49 19.82
N VAL A 269 -10.31 -15.73 20.05
CA VAL A 269 -9.25 -14.72 19.85
C VAL A 269 -8.40 -15.09 18.65
N MET A 270 -7.86 -14.08 17.98
CA MET A 270 -6.81 -14.23 16.99
C MET A 270 -5.49 -13.79 17.62
N ALA A 271 -4.49 -14.65 17.59
CA ALA A 271 -3.18 -14.37 18.18
C ALA A 271 -2.07 -14.85 17.25
N TYR A 272 -0.96 -14.09 17.21
CA TYR A 272 0.23 -14.50 16.46
C TYR A 272 0.85 -15.75 17.10
N ASP A 273 1.32 -16.66 16.27
CA ASP A 273 2.03 -17.87 16.64
C ASP A 273 3.40 -17.87 15.99
N GLU A 274 4.44 -17.74 16.80
CA GLU A 274 5.83 -17.70 16.33
C GLU A 274 6.23 -18.99 15.61
N THR A 275 5.67 -20.14 16.03
CA THR A 275 6.04 -21.45 15.47
C THR A 275 5.62 -21.58 14.00
N SER A 276 4.43 -21.07 13.66
CA SER A 276 3.92 -21.06 12.30
C SER A 276 4.20 -19.77 11.54
N SER A 277 4.79 -18.75 12.20
CA SER A 277 4.98 -17.41 11.64
C SER A 277 3.68 -16.85 11.03
N GLY A 278 2.57 -17.04 11.74
CA GLY A 278 1.23 -16.72 11.28
C GLY A 278 0.24 -16.56 12.42
N TYR A 279 -1.05 -16.40 12.12
CA TYR A 279 -2.08 -16.24 13.14
C TYR A 279 -2.84 -17.54 13.41
N LEU A 280 -3.22 -17.73 14.66
CA LEU A 280 -4.14 -18.78 15.08
C LEU A 280 -5.45 -18.15 15.54
N VAL A 281 -6.57 -18.75 15.14
CA VAL A 281 -7.87 -18.52 15.75
C VAL A 281 -8.05 -19.53 16.88
N LYS A 282 -8.18 -19.04 18.11
CA LYS A 282 -8.25 -19.82 19.34
C LYS A 282 -9.62 -19.60 20.00
N PRO A 283 -10.61 -20.50 19.80
CA PRO A 283 -11.87 -20.46 20.53
C PRO A 283 -11.64 -20.53 22.03
N ILE A 284 -12.45 -19.85 22.84
CA ILE A 284 -12.39 -19.92 24.30
C ILE A 284 -13.43 -20.90 24.81
N ASP A 285 -12.99 -21.90 25.57
CA ASP A 285 -13.86 -22.88 26.22
C ASP A 285 -14.05 -22.53 27.70
N VAL A 286 -15.23 -22.01 28.02
CA VAL A 286 -15.64 -21.64 29.39
C VAL A 286 -15.63 -22.84 30.33
N ALA A 287 -15.92 -24.06 29.84
CA ALA A 287 -15.99 -25.24 30.69
C ALA A 287 -14.60 -25.69 31.16
N SER A 288 -13.59 -25.63 30.29
CA SER A 288 -12.20 -25.94 30.63
C SER A 288 -11.41 -24.74 31.14
N LYS A 289 -11.95 -23.51 31.02
CA LYS A 289 -11.30 -22.25 31.42
C LYS A 289 -9.99 -21.99 30.66
N GLY A 290 -10.00 -22.24 29.36
CA GLY A 290 -8.82 -22.13 28.51
C GLY A 290 -9.18 -22.03 27.03
N PHE A 291 -8.16 -22.07 26.18
CA PHE A 291 -8.38 -22.17 24.74
C PHE A 291 -8.84 -23.58 24.34
N GLY A 292 -9.85 -23.64 23.49
CA GLY A 292 -10.29 -24.84 22.80
C GLY A 292 -9.35 -25.23 21.66
N LYS A 293 -9.86 -26.00 20.70
CA LYS A 293 -9.08 -26.42 19.53
C LYS A 293 -8.82 -25.21 18.61
N SER A 294 -7.55 -24.79 18.52
CA SER A 294 -7.11 -23.73 17.62
C SER A 294 -7.14 -24.16 16.14
N ALA A 295 -7.32 -23.19 15.25
CA ALA A 295 -7.17 -23.33 13.81
C ALA A 295 -6.18 -22.29 13.27
N VAL A 296 -5.49 -22.62 12.18
CA VAL A 296 -4.62 -21.65 11.48
C VAL A 296 -5.54 -20.64 10.77
N ALA A 297 -5.31 -19.36 11.04
CA ALA A 297 -5.99 -18.28 10.34
C ALA A 297 -5.50 -18.25 8.88
N PRO A 298 -6.39 -17.99 7.91
CA PRO A 298 -5.99 -17.83 6.51
C PRO A 298 -4.96 -16.71 6.34
N TYR A 299 -4.11 -16.84 5.30
CA TYR A 299 -3.20 -15.77 4.90
C TYR A 299 -3.97 -14.47 4.63
N ASN A 300 -3.43 -13.33 5.08
CA ASN A 300 -4.06 -12.00 5.02
C ASN A 300 -5.41 -11.85 5.74
N ALA A 301 -5.80 -12.76 6.64
CA ALA A 301 -6.97 -12.57 7.51
C ALA A 301 -6.64 -11.62 8.68
N TRP A 302 -6.33 -10.35 8.38
CA TRP A 302 -5.88 -9.36 9.36
C TRP A 302 -6.97 -8.96 10.36
N ASN A 303 -8.23 -8.99 9.92
CA ASN A 303 -9.41 -8.68 10.72
C ASN A 303 -10.43 -9.82 10.62
N LEU A 304 -11.03 -10.17 11.77
CA LEU A 304 -12.12 -11.14 11.85
C LEU A 304 -13.45 -10.42 12.10
N TYR A 305 -14.50 -10.86 11.43
CA TYR A 305 -15.85 -10.35 11.60
C TYR A 305 -16.76 -11.43 12.22
N PRO A 306 -17.78 -11.03 12.99
CA PRO A 306 -18.66 -11.95 13.71
C PRO A 306 -19.24 -13.05 12.83
N GLY A 307 -19.30 -14.26 13.36
CA GLY A 307 -19.93 -15.41 12.73
C GLY A 307 -21.45 -15.26 12.62
N ALA A 308 -21.98 -15.76 11.51
CA ALA A 308 -23.39 -15.75 11.19
C ALA A 308 -23.69 -16.82 10.14
N GLY A 309 -24.95 -17.24 10.04
CA GLY A 309 -25.39 -18.21 9.05
C GLY A 309 -24.59 -19.52 9.10
N ASP A 310 -23.90 -19.84 8.00
CA ASP A 310 -23.17 -21.09 7.82
C ASP A 310 -21.69 -21.05 8.27
N TYR A 311 -21.18 -19.89 8.69
CA TYR A 311 -19.75 -19.68 8.94
C TYR A 311 -19.46 -19.28 10.38
N ASP A 312 -18.47 -19.91 10.98
CA ASP A 312 -18.05 -19.65 12.36
C ASP A 312 -17.52 -18.22 12.52
N PHE A 313 -16.84 -17.67 11.51
CA PHE A 313 -16.46 -16.26 11.40
C PHE A 313 -16.25 -15.88 9.93
N TYR A 314 -16.10 -14.58 9.67
CA TYR A 314 -15.75 -14.07 8.35
C TYR A 314 -14.45 -13.28 8.42
N TYR A 315 -13.79 -13.09 7.28
CA TYR A 315 -12.61 -12.25 7.18
C TYR A 315 -12.52 -11.62 5.80
N ASP A 316 -11.81 -10.51 5.73
CA ASP A 316 -11.54 -9.76 4.50
C ASP A 316 -10.04 -9.77 4.20
N THR A 317 -9.69 -9.92 2.92
CA THR A 317 -8.30 -9.86 2.45
C THR A 317 -7.93 -8.51 1.82
N GLY A 318 -8.82 -7.51 1.87
CA GLY A 318 -8.73 -6.25 1.11
C GLY A 318 -9.28 -6.35 -0.32
N THR A 319 -9.37 -7.56 -0.89
CA THR A 319 -9.87 -7.79 -2.25
C THR A 319 -11.10 -8.69 -2.29
N SER A 320 -11.11 -9.74 -1.46
CA SER A 320 -12.18 -10.73 -1.44
C SER A 320 -12.64 -11.00 -0.01
N PHE A 321 -13.94 -11.23 0.15
CA PHE A 321 -14.58 -11.52 1.43
C PHE A 321 -14.89 -13.01 1.55
N PHE A 322 -14.58 -13.59 2.71
CA PHE A 322 -14.62 -15.03 2.93
C PHE A 322 -15.42 -15.38 4.18
N GLY A 323 -16.11 -16.53 4.11
CA GLY A 323 -16.62 -17.22 5.29
C GLY A 323 -15.68 -18.36 5.68
N TYR A 324 -15.49 -18.60 6.99
CA TYR A 324 -14.63 -19.67 7.49
C TYR A 324 -15.41 -20.63 8.40
N SER A 325 -15.17 -21.93 8.24
CA SER A 325 -15.65 -22.95 9.18
C SER A 325 -14.51 -23.60 9.96
N LEU A 326 -14.53 -23.44 11.28
CA LEU A 326 -13.61 -24.08 12.24
C LEU A 326 -13.79 -25.59 12.28
N LYS A 327 -15.00 -26.08 11.98
CA LYS A 327 -15.28 -27.53 11.99
C LYS A 327 -14.56 -28.27 10.87
N THR A 328 -14.54 -27.70 9.67
CA THR A 328 -13.88 -28.29 8.49
C THR A 328 -12.50 -27.71 8.22
N GLU A 329 -12.14 -26.61 8.88
CA GLU A 329 -10.90 -25.84 8.65
C GLU A 329 -10.78 -25.39 7.20
N THR A 330 -11.89 -24.89 6.65
CA THR A 330 -12.00 -24.44 5.26
C THR A 330 -12.58 -23.04 5.20
N ASN A 331 -12.06 -22.22 4.28
CA ASN A 331 -12.67 -20.96 3.87
C ASN A 331 -13.43 -21.12 2.54
N GLU A 332 -14.51 -20.35 2.39
CA GLU A 332 -15.26 -20.18 1.14
C GLU A 332 -15.17 -18.71 0.72
N LYS A 333 -14.67 -18.46 -0.50
CA LYS A 333 -14.74 -17.12 -1.10
C LYS A 333 -16.20 -16.81 -1.43
N LEU A 334 -16.76 -15.79 -0.79
CA LEU A 334 -18.14 -15.38 -1.00
C LEU A 334 -18.23 -14.48 -2.22
N PHE A 335 -17.39 -13.45 -2.27
CA PHE A 335 -17.30 -12.52 -3.39
C PHE A 335 -15.97 -11.78 -3.39
N THR A 336 -15.68 -11.14 -4.52
CA THR A 336 -14.65 -10.11 -4.65
C THR A 336 -15.37 -8.77 -4.67
N TRP A 337 -14.93 -7.81 -3.85
CA TRP A 337 -15.62 -6.52 -3.64
C TRP A 337 -15.88 -5.79 -4.95
N ILE A 338 -14.81 -5.60 -5.72
CA ILE A 338 -14.83 -4.91 -7.02
C ILE A 338 -15.76 -5.60 -8.04
N ASN A 339 -15.84 -6.93 -8.00
CA ASN A 339 -16.71 -7.69 -8.90
C ASN A 339 -18.19 -7.63 -8.50
N SER A 340 -18.48 -7.18 -7.27
CA SER A 340 -19.81 -6.89 -6.75
C SER A 340 -20.16 -5.39 -6.82
N ASP A 341 -19.36 -4.61 -7.55
CA ASP A 341 -19.47 -3.15 -7.76
C ASP A 341 -19.28 -2.31 -6.48
N VAL A 342 -18.66 -2.89 -5.43
CA VAL A 342 -18.37 -2.23 -4.15
C VAL A 342 -16.90 -1.83 -4.06
N ASP A 343 -16.66 -0.58 -3.69
CA ASP A 343 -15.32 -0.11 -3.34
C ASP A 343 -15.01 -0.42 -1.87
N SER A 344 -14.21 -1.46 -1.63
CA SER A 344 -13.84 -1.87 -0.27
C SER A 344 -13.06 -0.81 0.50
N ASN A 345 -12.42 0.12 -0.21
CA ASN A 345 -11.66 1.21 0.36
C ASN A 345 -12.53 2.18 1.18
N ASN A 346 -13.80 2.29 0.83
CA ASN A 346 -14.74 3.21 1.47
C ASN A 346 -15.51 2.52 2.61
N ILE A 347 -15.30 1.23 2.85
CA ILE A 347 -16.05 0.46 3.84
C ILE A 347 -15.44 0.63 5.23
N SER A 348 -16.20 1.24 6.14
CA SER A 348 -15.80 1.45 7.54
C SER A 348 -16.33 0.38 8.49
N SER A 349 -17.34 -0.39 8.09
CA SER A 349 -17.89 -1.50 8.87
C SER A 349 -18.43 -2.61 7.96
N ILE A 350 -18.29 -3.86 8.41
CA ILE A 350 -18.86 -5.06 7.79
C ILE A 350 -19.59 -5.87 8.85
N THR A 351 -20.85 -6.19 8.59
CA THR A 351 -21.73 -6.94 9.51
C THR A 351 -22.45 -8.06 8.75
N PRO A 352 -21.94 -9.29 8.84
CA PRO A 352 -22.64 -10.47 8.32
C PRO A 352 -23.93 -10.74 9.08
N LEU A 353 -25.01 -11.04 8.36
CA LEU A 353 -26.34 -11.28 8.94
C LEU A 353 -26.71 -12.77 8.94
N PRO A 354 -27.59 -13.23 9.86
CA PRO A 354 -28.01 -14.62 9.94
C PRO A 354 -28.71 -15.16 8.68
N ASP A 355 -29.28 -14.28 7.85
CA ASP A 355 -29.95 -14.64 6.59
C ASP A 355 -28.97 -14.72 5.39
N GLY A 356 -27.67 -14.52 5.63
CA GLY A 356 -26.61 -14.59 4.63
C GLY A 356 -26.35 -13.28 3.87
N ARG A 357 -27.08 -12.20 4.17
CA ARG A 357 -26.73 -10.86 3.68
C ARG A 357 -25.50 -10.33 4.41
N ILE A 358 -24.71 -9.50 3.73
CA ILE A 358 -23.62 -8.74 4.34
C ILE A 358 -24.01 -7.26 4.30
N LEU A 359 -24.13 -6.64 5.46
CA LEU A 359 -24.38 -5.20 5.58
C LEU A 359 -23.06 -4.49 5.81
N CYS A 360 -22.81 -3.43 5.05
CA CYS A 360 -21.62 -2.60 5.22
C CYS A 360 -22.02 -1.14 5.38
N PHE A 361 -21.21 -0.38 6.10
CA PHE A 361 -21.29 1.08 6.08
C PHE A 361 -20.16 1.62 5.21
N SER A 362 -20.49 2.48 4.27
CA SER A 362 -19.57 3.08 3.31
C SER A 362 -19.53 4.59 3.48
N SER A 363 -18.34 5.16 3.50
CA SER A 363 -18.09 6.61 3.59
C SER A 363 -17.21 7.02 2.43
N THR A 364 -17.71 7.89 1.57
CA THR A 364 -16.97 8.41 0.40
C THR A 364 -16.70 9.89 0.60
N TYR A 365 -15.43 10.27 0.59
CA TYR A 365 -14.98 11.65 0.70
C TYR A 365 -14.58 12.18 -0.67
N THR A 366 -15.06 13.37 -1.01
CA THR A 366 -14.56 14.19 -2.10
C THR A 366 -14.23 15.58 -1.56
N GLU A 367 -13.52 16.39 -2.35
CA GLU A 367 -13.15 17.76 -1.99
C GLU A 367 -14.36 18.61 -1.56
N ASP A 368 -15.54 18.35 -2.14
CA ASP A 368 -16.76 19.11 -1.93
C ASP A 368 -17.85 18.38 -1.13
N SER A 369 -17.69 17.09 -0.82
CA SER A 369 -18.77 16.30 -0.21
C SER A 369 -18.28 15.10 0.60
N HIS A 370 -19.09 14.74 1.60
CA HIS A 370 -18.95 13.49 2.34
C HIS A 370 -20.28 12.73 2.26
N GLU A 371 -20.26 11.57 1.60
CA GLU A 371 -21.44 10.74 1.37
C GLU A 371 -21.36 9.43 2.16
N ASN A 372 -22.39 9.19 2.98
CA ASN A 372 -22.54 7.96 3.75
C ASN A 372 -23.66 7.09 3.19
N GLU A 373 -23.38 5.80 3.04
CA GLU A 373 -24.32 4.81 2.49
C GLU A 373 -24.27 3.50 3.29
N ILE A 374 -25.41 2.83 3.41
CA ILE A 374 -25.48 1.42 3.81
C ILE A 374 -25.48 0.57 2.54
N VAL A 375 -24.51 -0.33 2.44
CA VAL A 375 -24.36 -1.27 1.31
C VAL A 375 -24.81 -2.65 1.77
N THR A 376 -25.82 -3.21 1.10
CA THR A 376 -26.33 -4.56 1.37
C THR A 376 -25.97 -5.51 0.23
N LEU A 377 -25.08 -6.47 0.50
CA LEU A 377 -24.70 -7.53 -0.42
C LEU A 377 -25.58 -8.76 -0.21
N THR A 378 -26.27 -9.20 -1.26
CA THR A 378 -27.20 -10.34 -1.21
C THR A 378 -26.79 -11.45 -2.19
N LYS A 379 -26.67 -12.70 -1.69
CA LYS A 379 -26.42 -13.89 -2.50
C LYS A 379 -27.60 -14.15 -3.44
N THR A 380 -27.36 -14.04 -4.74
CA THR A 380 -28.38 -14.07 -5.79
C THR A 380 -28.00 -15.12 -6.86
N PRO A 381 -28.93 -15.96 -7.35
CA PRO A 381 -28.64 -16.90 -8.42
C PRO A 381 -28.10 -16.18 -9.67
N TYR A 382 -27.04 -16.73 -10.26
CA TYR A 382 -26.46 -16.15 -11.47
C TYR A 382 -27.43 -16.24 -12.65
N SER A 383 -27.52 -15.16 -13.44
CA SER A 383 -28.30 -15.10 -14.68
C SER A 383 -27.50 -14.47 -15.80
N ALA A 384 -27.28 -15.22 -16.88
CA ALA A 384 -26.50 -14.77 -18.05
C ALA A 384 -27.22 -13.71 -18.91
N SER A 385 -28.56 -13.65 -18.86
CA SER A 385 -29.35 -12.84 -19.80
C SER A 385 -29.35 -11.33 -19.53
N SER A 386 -28.77 -10.89 -18.42
CA SER A 386 -28.67 -9.49 -17.99
C SER A 386 -27.24 -8.98 -17.89
N GLN A 387 -26.25 -9.76 -18.35
CA GLN A 387 -24.84 -9.46 -18.13
C GLN A 387 -24.20 -8.76 -19.32
N LYS A 388 -23.39 -7.75 -18.99
CA LYS A 388 -22.45 -7.09 -19.92
C LYS A 388 -21.40 -8.12 -20.38
N THR A 389 -20.73 -7.84 -21.49
CA THR A 389 -19.59 -8.64 -21.92
C THR A 389 -18.43 -8.46 -20.95
N THR A 390 -17.98 -9.54 -20.32
CA THR A 390 -16.86 -9.50 -19.37
C THR A 390 -15.52 -9.34 -20.09
N LEU A 391 -14.71 -8.41 -19.59
CA LEU A 391 -13.28 -8.24 -19.84
C LEU A 391 -12.55 -8.69 -18.58
N THR A 392 -11.63 -9.64 -18.72
CA THR A 392 -10.82 -10.12 -17.59
C THR A 392 -9.64 -9.20 -17.34
N TYR A 393 -9.48 -8.77 -16.10
CA TYR A 393 -8.36 -7.94 -15.64
C TYR A 393 -7.55 -8.71 -14.60
N ALA A 394 -6.25 -8.88 -14.82
CA ALA A 394 -5.35 -9.54 -13.86
C ALA A 394 -4.36 -8.56 -13.26
N CYS A 395 -4.14 -8.65 -11.94
CA CYS A 395 -3.16 -7.86 -11.21
C CYS A 395 -2.58 -8.62 -10.03
N MET A 396 -1.54 -8.05 -9.44
CA MET A 396 -1.10 -8.32 -8.07
C MET A 396 -1.39 -7.05 -7.27
N TYR A 397 -2.18 -7.15 -6.20
CA TYR A 397 -2.56 -6.03 -5.35
C TYR A 397 -3.21 -4.89 -6.15
N LEU A 398 -4.52 -4.99 -6.40
CA LEU A 398 -5.24 -3.98 -7.20
C LEU A 398 -5.00 -2.55 -6.65
N ASP A 399 -4.44 -1.69 -7.51
CA ASP A 399 -4.17 -0.29 -7.21
C ASP A 399 -5.43 0.47 -6.76
N TRP A 400 -5.23 1.37 -5.79
CA TRP A 400 -6.29 2.16 -5.17
C TRP A 400 -7.01 3.04 -6.19
N ASN A 401 -6.26 3.76 -7.03
CA ASN A 401 -6.84 4.70 -8.00
C ASN A 401 -7.53 3.94 -9.13
N LEU A 402 -6.94 2.85 -9.63
CA LEU A 402 -7.54 2.01 -10.66
C LEU A 402 -8.84 1.35 -10.20
N ARG A 403 -8.96 0.96 -8.93
CA ARG A 403 -10.20 0.39 -8.38
C ARG A 403 -11.40 1.28 -8.63
N SER A 404 -11.29 2.58 -8.28
CA SER A 404 -12.36 3.55 -8.49
C SER A 404 -12.73 3.72 -9.97
N GLN A 405 -11.73 3.69 -10.87
CA GLN A 405 -11.96 3.81 -12.32
C GLN A 405 -12.65 2.57 -12.89
N ILE A 406 -12.31 1.37 -12.40
CA ILE A 406 -12.97 0.11 -12.80
C ILE A 406 -14.45 0.14 -12.39
N ILE A 407 -14.77 0.58 -11.16
CA ILE A 407 -16.17 0.71 -10.69
C ILE A 407 -16.93 1.71 -11.56
N LYS A 408 -16.33 2.89 -11.82
CA LYS A 408 -16.92 3.92 -12.66
C LYS A 408 -17.20 3.39 -14.08
N PHE A 409 -16.24 2.70 -14.68
CA PHE A 409 -16.40 2.05 -15.99
C PHE A 409 -17.52 1.00 -15.96
N ASN A 410 -17.51 0.11 -14.97
CA ASN A 410 -18.51 -0.95 -14.83
C ASN A 410 -19.92 -0.41 -14.61
N LYS A 411 -20.08 0.71 -13.92
CA LYS A 411 -21.39 1.35 -13.72
C LYS A 411 -21.85 2.08 -14.99
N ALA A 412 -20.96 2.83 -15.65
CA ALA A 412 -21.32 3.70 -16.78
C ALA A 412 -21.42 2.98 -18.14
N ASN A 413 -20.61 1.94 -18.39
CA ASN A 413 -20.56 1.28 -19.69
C ASN A 413 -21.75 0.31 -19.86
N GLU A 414 -22.52 0.40 -20.94
CA GLU A 414 -23.70 -0.46 -21.14
C GLU A 414 -23.36 -1.85 -21.72
N ASN A 415 -22.18 -2.00 -22.33
CA ASN A 415 -21.82 -3.17 -23.13
C ASN A 415 -20.79 -4.07 -22.46
N TYR A 416 -19.88 -3.49 -21.68
CA TYR A 416 -18.72 -4.16 -21.09
C TYR A 416 -18.69 -3.99 -19.57
N ARG A 417 -18.14 -5.01 -18.90
CA ARG A 417 -17.70 -4.91 -17.51
C ARG A 417 -16.32 -5.53 -17.38
N ILE A 418 -15.54 -5.04 -16.44
CA ILE A 418 -14.27 -5.61 -16.04
C ILE A 418 -14.50 -6.50 -14.82
N GLU A 419 -14.00 -7.73 -14.90
CA GLU A 419 -13.87 -8.62 -13.75
C GLU A 419 -12.41 -8.75 -13.36
N VAL A 420 -12.10 -8.33 -12.13
CA VAL A 420 -10.75 -8.36 -11.58
C VAL A 420 -10.47 -9.73 -11.00
N LYS A 421 -9.29 -10.26 -11.33
CA LYS A 421 -8.64 -11.39 -10.68
C LYS A 421 -7.31 -10.93 -10.11
N ASP A 422 -7.32 -10.59 -8.83
CA ASP A 422 -6.13 -10.25 -8.08
C ASP A 422 -5.45 -11.53 -7.61
N TYR A 423 -4.25 -11.79 -8.10
CA TYR A 423 -3.51 -13.01 -7.80
C TYR A 423 -2.76 -12.94 -6.46
N SER A 424 -2.68 -11.77 -5.83
CA SER A 424 -2.13 -11.67 -4.46
C SER A 424 -2.93 -12.49 -3.45
N GLU A 425 -4.19 -12.84 -3.74
CA GLU A 425 -5.02 -13.72 -2.92
C GLU A 425 -4.45 -15.15 -2.76
N TYR A 426 -3.53 -15.57 -3.64
CA TYR A 426 -2.89 -16.89 -3.60
C TYR A 426 -1.52 -16.88 -2.92
N ASN A 427 -1.03 -15.71 -2.47
CA ASN A 427 0.20 -15.63 -1.70
C ASN A 427 0.04 -16.35 -0.35
N THR A 428 1.17 -16.75 0.23
CA THR A 428 1.23 -17.49 1.50
C THR A 428 2.37 -16.95 2.36
N ASN A 429 2.40 -17.29 3.64
CA ASN A 429 3.51 -16.90 4.53
C ASN A 429 4.84 -17.51 4.09
N GLU A 430 4.81 -18.69 3.47
CA GLU A 430 6.00 -19.40 2.98
C GLU A 430 6.42 -18.98 1.57
N ASP A 431 5.49 -18.46 0.76
CA ASP A 431 5.73 -18.05 -0.62
C ASP A 431 4.87 -16.82 -0.99
N TYR A 432 5.49 -15.64 -0.86
CA TYR A 432 4.91 -14.35 -1.24
C TYR A 432 4.82 -14.15 -2.77
N SER A 433 5.34 -15.09 -3.57
CA SER A 433 5.33 -15.06 -5.03
C SER A 433 4.35 -16.07 -5.64
N ALA A 434 3.65 -16.86 -4.82
CA ALA A 434 2.76 -17.93 -5.27
C ALA A 434 1.67 -17.42 -6.23
N GLY A 435 1.13 -16.22 -5.97
CA GLY A 435 0.19 -15.52 -6.85
C GLY A 435 0.77 -15.22 -8.22
N LEU A 436 1.95 -14.60 -8.26
CA LEU A 436 2.65 -14.26 -9.50
C LEU A 436 3.03 -15.52 -10.30
N THR A 437 3.47 -16.57 -9.61
CA THR A 437 3.78 -17.87 -10.21
C THR A 437 2.54 -18.50 -10.85
N LYS A 438 1.38 -18.42 -10.16
CA LYS A 438 0.10 -18.91 -10.68
C LYS A 438 -0.34 -18.14 -11.92
N LEU A 439 -0.31 -16.81 -11.89
CA LEU A 439 -0.63 -15.97 -13.04
C LEU A 439 0.27 -16.31 -14.24
N SER A 440 1.59 -16.37 -14.03
CA SER A 440 2.56 -16.70 -15.07
C SER A 440 2.31 -18.08 -15.67
N THR A 441 1.99 -19.08 -14.84
CA THR A 441 1.66 -20.44 -15.28
C THR A 441 0.39 -20.48 -16.13
N GLU A 442 -0.65 -19.74 -15.74
CA GLU A 442 -1.91 -19.66 -16.47
C GLU A 442 -1.72 -18.98 -17.83
N ILE A 443 -0.96 -17.88 -17.89
CA ILE A 443 -0.59 -17.20 -19.15
C ILE A 443 0.16 -18.15 -20.09
N ILE A 444 1.18 -18.87 -19.59
CA ILE A 444 1.94 -19.86 -20.37
C ILE A 444 1.05 -21.01 -20.86
N ALA A 445 0.07 -21.43 -20.06
CA ALA A 445 -0.93 -22.43 -20.44
C ALA A 445 -1.96 -21.91 -21.47
N GLY A 446 -1.87 -20.66 -21.89
CA GLY A 446 -2.75 -20.03 -22.88
C GLY A 446 -4.01 -19.40 -22.28
N GLN A 447 -4.13 -19.35 -20.96
CA GLN A 447 -5.21 -18.65 -20.24
C GLN A 447 -4.78 -17.20 -19.98
N VAL A 448 -4.63 -16.44 -21.07
CA VAL A 448 -4.17 -15.05 -20.99
C VAL A 448 -5.37 -14.13 -20.70
N PRO A 449 -5.34 -13.31 -19.62
CA PRO A 449 -6.35 -12.30 -19.34
C PRO A 449 -6.48 -11.27 -20.48
N ASP A 450 -7.62 -10.59 -20.60
CA ASP A 450 -7.83 -9.57 -21.64
C ASP A 450 -6.96 -8.33 -21.38
N ILE A 451 -6.91 -7.89 -20.12
CA ILE A 451 -6.13 -6.75 -19.61
C ILE A 451 -5.25 -7.24 -18.46
N MET A 452 -3.99 -6.80 -18.40
CA MET A 452 -3.06 -7.12 -17.33
C MET A 452 -2.43 -5.85 -16.79
N ASP A 453 -2.42 -5.70 -15.47
CA ASP A 453 -1.52 -4.80 -14.77
C ASP A 453 -0.08 -5.26 -15.02
N THR A 454 0.81 -4.33 -15.35
CA THR A 454 2.17 -4.67 -15.80
C THR A 454 3.15 -4.82 -14.65
N ASN A 455 2.76 -4.48 -13.42
CA ASN A 455 3.63 -4.58 -12.26
C ASN A 455 4.12 -6.03 -12.08
N SER A 456 5.42 -6.19 -11.90
CA SER A 456 6.08 -7.49 -11.71
C SER A 456 5.88 -8.51 -12.84
N LEU A 457 5.30 -8.11 -14.00
CA LEU A 457 5.14 -8.99 -15.15
C LEU A 457 6.31 -8.85 -16.14
N PRO A 458 6.79 -9.96 -16.73
CA PRO A 458 7.86 -9.92 -17.73
C PRO A 458 7.34 -9.49 -19.10
N ILE A 459 6.89 -8.24 -19.23
CA ILE A 459 6.24 -7.68 -20.41
C ILE A 459 7.05 -7.89 -21.69
N ARG A 460 8.38 -7.68 -21.63
CA ARG A 460 9.29 -7.93 -22.77
C ARG A 460 9.23 -9.38 -23.27
N GLN A 461 9.19 -10.34 -22.35
CA GLN A 461 9.10 -11.76 -22.70
C GLN A 461 7.74 -12.10 -23.31
N TYR A 462 6.65 -11.55 -22.74
CA TYR A 462 5.30 -11.75 -23.26
C TYR A 462 5.14 -11.14 -24.66
N ALA A 463 5.72 -9.97 -24.89
CA ALA A 463 5.79 -9.33 -26.20
C ALA A 463 6.56 -10.20 -27.21
N ALA A 464 7.75 -10.70 -26.85
CA ALA A 464 8.56 -11.58 -27.70
C ALA A 464 7.85 -12.89 -28.06
N LYS A 465 6.99 -13.42 -27.16
CA LYS A 465 6.12 -14.58 -27.40
C LYS A 465 4.86 -14.26 -28.22
N GLY A 466 4.64 -12.99 -28.57
CA GLY A 466 3.45 -12.55 -29.29
C GLY A 466 2.16 -12.67 -28.48
N LEU A 467 2.25 -12.60 -27.14
CA LEU A 467 1.10 -12.67 -26.25
C LEU A 467 0.40 -11.33 -26.09
N LEU A 468 1.08 -10.22 -26.34
CA LEU A 468 0.58 -8.86 -26.15
C LEU A 468 0.21 -8.19 -27.47
N GLU A 469 -0.80 -7.33 -27.42
CA GLU A 469 -1.29 -6.53 -28.53
C GLU A 469 -0.43 -5.26 -28.72
N ASP A 470 -0.32 -4.78 -29.96
CA ASP A 470 0.33 -3.51 -30.28
C ASP A 470 -0.63 -2.32 -30.05
N LEU A 471 -0.38 -1.59 -28.96
CA LEU A 471 -1.19 -0.48 -28.47
C LEU A 471 -1.07 0.78 -29.32
N TRP A 472 -0.02 0.90 -30.16
CA TRP A 472 0.10 2.04 -31.09
C TRP A 472 -1.10 2.14 -32.03
N THR A 473 -1.66 1.00 -32.44
CA THR A 473 -2.83 0.95 -33.33
C THR A 473 -4.05 1.67 -32.72
N TYR A 474 -4.21 1.61 -31.39
CA TYR A 474 -5.36 2.19 -30.71
C TYR A 474 -5.14 3.66 -30.39
N ILE A 475 -3.93 4.03 -29.96
CA ILE A 475 -3.56 5.43 -29.76
C ILE A 475 -3.72 6.20 -31.09
N ASP A 476 -3.19 5.68 -32.19
CA ASP A 476 -3.29 6.32 -33.52
C ASP A 476 -4.74 6.48 -34.00
N GLY A 477 -5.63 5.58 -33.58
CA GLY A 477 -7.06 5.61 -33.92
C GLY A 477 -7.92 6.48 -32.99
N ASP A 478 -7.41 6.87 -31.83
CA ASP A 478 -8.17 7.56 -30.78
C ASP A 478 -8.04 9.08 -30.92
N THR A 479 -8.93 9.66 -31.73
CA THR A 479 -8.98 11.10 -31.95
C THR A 479 -9.41 11.89 -30.71
N ASP A 480 -10.13 11.26 -29.79
CA ASP A 480 -10.61 11.89 -28.56
C ASP A 480 -9.47 12.02 -27.52
N LEU A 481 -8.56 11.04 -27.49
CA LEU A 481 -7.30 11.14 -26.75
C LEU A 481 -6.36 12.17 -27.40
N GLY A 482 -6.38 12.26 -28.73
CA GLY A 482 -5.55 13.17 -29.52
C GLY A 482 -4.38 12.48 -30.23
N GLY A 483 -4.39 11.16 -30.34
CA GLY A 483 -3.30 10.40 -30.97
C GLY A 483 -1.98 10.49 -30.22
N ARG A 484 -0.87 10.18 -30.91
CA ARG A 484 0.47 10.24 -30.31
C ARG A 484 0.88 11.64 -29.85
N ASP A 485 0.35 12.68 -30.48
CA ASP A 485 0.64 14.09 -30.14
C ASP A 485 0.13 14.48 -28.75
N SER A 486 -0.76 13.67 -28.15
CA SER A 486 -1.25 13.85 -26.78
C SER A 486 -0.29 13.31 -25.71
N LEU A 487 0.81 12.66 -26.09
CA LEU A 487 1.69 11.91 -25.21
C LEU A 487 3.10 12.49 -25.16
N VAL A 488 3.77 12.33 -24.02
CA VAL A 488 5.20 12.67 -23.85
C VAL A 488 6.04 11.71 -24.67
N ALA A 489 6.38 12.12 -25.90
CA ALA A 489 6.97 11.24 -26.91
C ALA A 489 8.26 10.52 -26.49
N PRO A 490 9.24 11.15 -25.79
CA PRO A 490 10.46 10.46 -25.35
C PRO A 490 10.18 9.19 -24.55
N VAL A 491 9.20 9.24 -23.65
CA VAL A 491 8.84 8.12 -22.77
C VAL A 491 8.27 6.95 -23.58
N PHE A 492 7.31 7.21 -24.46
CA PHE A 492 6.71 6.13 -25.27
C PHE A 492 7.65 5.60 -26.36
N ASN A 493 8.58 6.43 -26.84
CA ASN A 493 9.64 5.98 -27.73
C ASN A 493 10.56 4.98 -27.00
N ALA A 494 10.99 5.30 -25.78
CA ALA A 494 11.80 4.41 -24.94
C ALA A 494 11.04 3.12 -24.54
N LEU A 495 9.73 3.21 -24.34
CA LEU A 495 8.86 2.08 -23.99
C LEU A 495 8.57 1.15 -25.17
N SER A 496 8.69 1.65 -26.41
CA SER A 496 8.42 0.89 -27.63
C SER A 496 9.51 -0.15 -27.91
N GLN A 497 9.11 -1.30 -28.44
CA GLN A 497 9.99 -2.41 -28.79
C GLN A 497 9.73 -2.80 -30.24
N ASP A 498 10.77 -2.74 -31.08
CA ASP A 498 10.67 -3.05 -32.52
C ASP A 498 9.55 -2.28 -33.25
N GLY A 499 9.34 -1.01 -32.86
CA GLY A 499 8.31 -0.14 -33.44
C GLY A 499 6.89 -0.39 -32.94
N LYS A 500 6.70 -1.25 -31.93
CA LYS A 500 5.40 -1.59 -31.33
C LYS A 500 5.36 -1.17 -29.86
N LEU A 501 4.16 -0.92 -29.35
CA LEU A 501 3.94 -0.58 -27.94
C LEU A 501 3.13 -1.69 -27.27
N TYR A 502 3.67 -2.32 -26.22
CA TYR A 502 3.02 -3.47 -25.58
C TYR A 502 2.47 -3.18 -24.18
N GLN A 503 2.75 -1.99 -23.65
CA GLN A 503 2.20 -1.49 -22.40
C GLN A 503 2.07 0.03 -22.45
N ILE A 504 1.16 0.56 -21.64
CA ILE A 504 1.02 2.00 -21.35
C ILE A 504 1.25 2.22 -19.86
N SER A 505 1.77 3.38 -19.46
CA SER A 505 1.91 3.80 -18.06
C SER A 505 1.25 5.17 -17.89
N PRO A 506 0.64 5.50 -16.74
CA PRO A 506 0.09 6.83 -16.51
C PRO A 506 1.19 7.86 -16.23
N SER A 507 2.33 7.44 -15.68
CA SER A 507 3.36 8.35 -15.18
C SER A 507 4.77 7.77 -15.27
N PHE A 508 5.75 8.67 -15.15
CA PHE A 508 7.17 8.33 -15.18
C PHE A 508 8.01 9.22 -14.26
N ALA A 509 9.14 8.72 -13.83
CA ALA A 509 10.24 9.48 -13.24
C ALA A 509 11.50 9.28 -14.10
N VAL A 510 12.50 10.14 -13.92
CA VAL A 510 13.84 9.95 -14.50
C VAL A 510 14.78 9.45 -13.41
N TYR A 511 15.38 8.29 -13.66
CA TYR A 511 16.40 7.69 -12.79
C TYR A 511 17.78 7.84 -13.42
N SER A 512 18.72 8.42 -12.67
CA SER A 512 20.06 8.77 -13.18
C SER A 512 21.07 8.89 -12.02
N VAL A 513 22.22 9.50 -12.29
CA VAL A 513 23.22 9.90 -11.30
C VAL A 513 23.55 11.37 -11.49
N VAL A 514 23.73 12.09 -10.39
CA VAL A 514 24.07 13.51 -10.37
C VAL A 514 25.38 13.75 -9.61
N GLY A 515 26.17 14.71 -10.08
CA GLY A 515 27.38 15.18 -9.42
C GLY A 515 27.64 16.66 -9.71
N ALA A 516 28.55 17.27 -8.96
CA ALA A 516 28.99 18.64 -9.22
C ALA A 516 29.65 18.72 -10.61
N SER A 517 29.24 19.67 -11.46
CA SER A 517 29.77 19.80 -12.82
C SER A 517 31.27 20.06 -12.85
N SER A 518 31.81 20.66 -11.80
CA SER A 518 33.26 20.89 -11.62
C SER A 518 34.07 19.60 -11.43
N VAL A 519 33.42 18.49 -11.06
CA VAL A 519 34.04 17.18 -10.84
C VAL A 519 33.74 16.24 -12.01
N VAL A 520 32.48 16.19 -12.47
CA VAL A 520 32.03 15.20 -13.46
C VAL A 520 32.00 15.73 -14.90
N GLY A 521 32.21 17.03 -15.11
CA GLY A 521 32.03 17.70 -16.40
C GLY A 521 30.64 18.30 -16.56
N ASP A 522 30.41 19.01 -17.67
CA ASP A 522 29.17 19.73 -18.00
C ASP A 522 28.30 19.04 -19.07
N GLU A 523 28.76 17.92 -19.63
CA GLU A 523 28.03 17.11 -20.60
C GLU A 523 27.59 15.76 -19.98
N PRO A 524 26.30 15.38 -20.09
CA PRO A 524 25.84 14.06 -19.65
C PRO A 524 26.52 12.92 -20.40
N GLY A 525 26.69 11.78 -19.71
CA GLY A 525 27.16 10.55 -20.33
C GLY A 525 28.68 10.35 -20.25
N TRP A 526 29.06 9.28 -19.56
CA TRP A 526 30.45 8.97 -19.24
C TRP A 526 30.69 7.48 -19.07
N THR A 527 31.96 7.10 -19.13
CA THR A 527 32.42 5.72 -18.98
C THR A 527 32.93 5.46 -17.57
N LEU A 528 33.17 4.19 -17.22
CA LEU A 528 33.82 3.83 -15.96
C LEU A 528 35.22 4.45 -15.84
N ASP A 529 35.96 4.56 -16.94
CA ASP A 529 37.30 5.17 -16.93
C ASP A 529 37.21 6.68 -16.59
N ASP A 530 36.17 7.37 -17.08
CA ASP A 530 35.91 8.77 -16.73
C ASP A 530 35.51 8.91 -15.24
N LEU A 531 34.74 7.96 -14.71
CA LEU A 531 34.39 7.91 -13.29
C LEU A 531 35.61 7.76 -12.40
N TYR A 532 36.51 6.83 -12.71
CA TYR A 532 37.76 6.67 -11.97
C TYR A 532 38.59 7.95 -12.03
N ALA A 533 38.69 8.60 -13.19
CA ALA A 533 39.40 9.87 -13.32
C ALA A 533 38.78 10.99 -12.49
N ALA A 534 37.45 11.08 -12.41
CA ALA A 534 36.75 12.03 -11.56
C ALA A 534 37.00 11.75 -10.07
N LEU A 535 36.91 10.49 -9.65
CA LEU A 535 37.14 10.06 -8.27
C LEU A 535 38.58 10.37 -7.81
N GLU A 536 39.57 10.25 -8.69
CA GLU A 536 40.96 10.63 -8.40
C GLU A 536 41.15 12.13 -8.10
N THR A 537 40.21 12.98 -8.53
CA THR A 537 40.24 14.43 -8.20
C THR A 537 39.61 14.76 -6.84
N MET A 538 38.87 13.82 -6.26
CA MET A 538 38.22 14.00 -4.96
C MET A 538 39.23 13.90 -3.80
N PRO A 539 38.89 14.42 -2.61
CA PRO A 539 39.70 14.23 -1.40
C PRO A 539 40.01 12.75 -1.11
N GLU A 540 41.17 12.50 -0.51
CA GLU A 540 41.57 11.13 -0.12
C GLU A 540 40.50 10.49 0.79
N GLY A 541 40.04 9.30 0.40
CA GLY A 541 38.99 8.58 1.13
C GLY A 541 37.56 8.94 0.73
N ALA A 542 37.35 9.77 -0.30
CA ALA A 542 36.03 9.99 -0.86
C ALA A 542 35.46 8.72 -1.49
N GLU A 543 34.16 8.53 -1.33
CA GLU A 543 33.38 7.42 -1.89
C GLU A 543 32.53 7.90 -3.06
N VAL A 544 32.13 6.96 -3.93
CA VAL A 544 31.31 7.29 -5.11
C VAL A 544 29.89 7.69 -4.68
N PHE A 545 29.27 6.94 -3.76
CA PHE A 545 27.89 7.14 -3.28
C PHE A 545 27.84 7.18 -1.75
N GLY A 546 26.63 7.32 -1.19
CA GLY A 546 26.40 7.48 0.25
C GLY A 546 26.69 6.25 1.09
N MET A 547 26.77 6.49 2.40
CA MET A 547 26.98 5.45 3.41
C MET A 547 25.92 4.35 3.27
N GLY A 548 26.36 3.10 3.36
CA GLY A 548 25.48 1.94 3.23
C GLY A 548 25.36 1.36 1.82
N THR A 549 25.87 2.03 0.79
CA THR A 549 25.88 1.49 -0.57
C THR A 549 26.86 0.31 -0.68
N VAL A 550 26.35 -0.89 -0.98
CA VAL A 550 27.18 -2.10 -1.07
C VAL A 550 27.30 -2.63 -2.51
N LYS A 551 28.21 -3.60 -2.72
CA LYS A 551 28.47 -4.21 -4.04
C LYS A 551 27.22 -4.72 -4.75
N SER A 552 26.30 -5.37 -4.01
CA SER A 552 25.07 -5.93 -4.57
C SER A 552 24.10 -4.86 -5.08
N ASP A 553 24.03 -3.71 -4.42
CA ASP A 553 23.11 -2.64 -4.78
C ASP A 553 23.50 -2.04 -6.13
N ILE A 554 24.79 -1.73 -6.29
CA ILE A 554 25.34 -1.18 -7.52
C ILE A 554 25.26 -2.18 -8.67
N LEU A 555 25.56 -3.46 -8.41
CA LEU A 555 25.41 -4.50 -9.43
C LEU A 555 23.94 -4.59 -9.89
N TYR A 556 23.00 -4.59 -8.95
CA TYR A 556 21.57 -4.64 -9.24
C TYR A 556 21.11 -3.43 -10.07
N GLN A 557 21.49 -2.21 -9.69
CA GLN A 557 21.10 -0.99 -10.38
C GLN A 557 21.64 -0.95 -11.82
N CYS A 558 22.95 -1.19 -12.00
CA CYS A 558 23.56 -1.19 -13.32
C CYS A 558 22.99 -2.30 -14.22
N CYS A 559 22.70 -3.48 -13.67
CA CYS A 559 22.06 -4.55 -14.44
C CYS A 559 20.61 -4.21 -14.82
N SER A 560 19.86 -3.53 -13.94
CA SER A 560 18.47 -3.12 -14.20
C SER A 560 18.35 -1.98 -15.21
N LEU A 561 19.37 -1.11 -15.28
CA LEU A 561 19.48 -0.09 -16.32
C LEU A 561 19.97 -0.68 -17.65
N GLY A 562 20.79 -1.73 -17.58
CA GLY A 562 21.54 -2.31 -18.70
C GLY A 562 20.97 -3.59 -19.30
N LEU A 563 19.87 -4.14 -18.79
CA LEU A 563 19.48 -5.54 -19.05
C LEU A 563 19.28 -5.85 -20.54
N ASP A 564 18.69 -4.91 -21.28
CA ASP A 564 18.46 -5.00 -22.73
C ASP A 564 19.76 -4.93 -23.56
N THR A 565 20.85 -4.41 -23.00
CA THR A 565 22.20 -4.52 -23.58
C THR A 565 22.74 -5.95 -23.49
N PHE A 566 22.40 -6.68 -22.42
CA PHE A 566 22.97 -8.00 -22.13
C PHE A 566 22.07 -9.17 -22.55
N VAL A 567 20.78 -8.94 -22.79
CA VAL A 567 19.79 -9.97 -23.13
C VAL A 567 18.93 -9.54 -24.31
N ASP A 568 19.05 -10.28 -25.41
CA ASP A 568 18.11 -10.21 -26.52
C ASP A 568 17.08 -11.35 -26.39
N TRP A 569 15.89 -11.01 -25.90
CA TRP A 569 14.79 -11.96 -25.73
C TRP A 569 14.24 -12.52 -27.05
N SER A 570 14.40 -11.79 -28.15
CA SER A 570 13.93 -12.23 -29.48
C SER A 570 14.82 -13.34 -30.05
N THR A 571 16.14 -13.22 -29.89
CA THR A 571 17.12 -14.20 -30.42
C THR A 571 17.61 -15.20 -29.38
N GLY A 572 17.45 -14.89 -28.08
CA GLY A 572 17.99 -15.65 -26.95
C GLY A 572 19.49 -15.44 -26.72
N LYS A 573 20.07 -14.40 -27.32
CA LYS A 573 21.50 -14.09 -27.17
C LYS A 573 21.73 -13.36 -25.85
N CYS A 574 22.68 -13.84 -25.07
CA CYS A 574 23.20 -13.17 -23.88
C CYS A 574 24.67 -12.77 -24.06
N THR A 575 25.10 -11.68 -23.41
CA THR A 575 26.49 -11.17 -23.50
C THR A 575 27.07 -10.74 -22.14
N PHE A 576 26.81 -11.49 -21.08
CA PHE A 576 27.38 -11.28 -19.75
C PHE A 576 28.87 -11.65 -19.65
N ASP A 577 29.43 -12.37 -20.62
CA ASP A 577 30.87 -12.63 -20.73
C ASP A 577 31.63 -11.55 -21.53
N SER A 578 30.97 -10.44 -21.83
CA SER A 578 31.57 -9.35 -22.60
C SER A 578 32.53 -8.51 -21.74
N PRO A 579 33.52 -7.84 -22.36
CA PRO A 579 34.42 -6.93 -21.64
C PRO A 579 33.69 -5.87 -20.82
N GLU A 580 32.54 -5.41 -21.30
CA GLU A 580 31.72 -4.39 -20.65
C GLU A 580 31.12 -4.90 -19.33
N PHE A 581 30.59 -6.13 -19.30
CA PHE A 581 30.06 -6.71 -18.07
C PHE A 581 31.18 -7.08 -17.07
N ILE A 582 32.33 -7.52 -17.58
CA ILE A 582 33.52 -7.80 -16.74
C ILE A 582 34.00 -6.51 -16.05
N LYS A 583 34.02 -5.38 -16.76
CA LYS A 583 34.31 -4.07 -16.17
C LYS A 583 33.27 -3.67 -15.13
N LEU A 584 31.99 -3.92 -15.38
CA LEU A 584 30.92 -3.66 -14.40
C LEU A 584 31.11 -4.46 -13.11
N LEU A 585 31.48 -5.74 -13.19
CA LEU A 585 31.81 -6.52 -12.00
C LEU A 585 32.99 -5.90 -11.25
N ALA A 586 34.07 -5.55 -11.95
CA ALA A 586 35.23 -4.90 -11.34
C ALA A 586 34.89 -3.54 -10.70
N PHE A 587 33.95 -2.78 -11.27
CA PHE A 587 33.49 -1.52 -10.69
C PHE A 587 32.88 -1.68 -9.30
N THR A 588 32.21 -2.81 -9.04
CA THR A 588 31.63 -3.07 -7.70
C THR A 588 32.69 -3.19 -6.60
N ASP A 589 33.98 -3.39 -6.92
CA ASP A 589 35.07 -3.43 -5.93
C ASP A 589 35.35 -2.08 -5.26
N LEU A 590 34.78 -0.98 -5.77
CA LEU A 590 34.80 0.32 -5.08
C LEU A 590 33.90 0.37 -3.85
N PHE A 591 33.03 -0.62 -3.65
CA PHE A 591 32.02 -0.62 -2.60
C PHE A 591 32.28 -1.72 -1.56
N PRO A 592 31.87 -1.53 -0.30
CA PRO A 592 31.92 -2.57 0.71
C PRO A 592 31.01 -3.76 0.35
N GLU A 593 31.36 -4.96 0.80
CA GLU A 593 30.55 -6.18 0.61
C GLU A 593 29.23 -6.11 1.41
N THR A 594 29.29 -5.58 2.63
CA THR A 594 28.15 -5.44 3.54
C THR A 594 28.24 -4.14 4.32
N PHE A 595 27.12 -3.65 4.81
CA PHE A 595 27.05 -2.53 5.76
C PHE A 595 26.17 -2.93 6.95
N ASP A 596 26.65 -2.69 8.17
CA ASP A 596 25.96 -3.04 9.40
C ASP A 596 25.28 -1.82 10.02
N TRP A 597 24.01 -1.63 9.72
CA TRP A 597 23.21 -0.54 10.27
C TRP A 597 23.00 -0.63 11.79
N GLU A 598 23.10 -1.82 12.39
CA GLU A 598 22.98 -2.00 13.84
C GLU A 598 24.23 -1.53 14.59
N SER A 599 25.37 -1.42 13.88
CA SER A 599 26.62 -0.92 14.44
C SER A 599 26.69 0.62 14.53
N ILE A 600 25.73 1.32 13.94
CA ILE A 600 25.67 2.78 13.94
C ILE A 600 25.21 3.27 15.32
N ASP A 601 26.09 4.03 16.00
CA ASP A 601 25.71 4.78 17.19
C ASP A 601 25.10 6.13 16.77
N TRP A 602 23.77 6.15 16.70
CA TRP A 602 22.98 7.34 16.35
C TRP A 602 23.13 8.48 17.37
N GLU A 603 23.39 8.16 18.65
CA GLU A 603 23.59 9.17 19.70
C GLU A 603 25.01 9.75 19.67
N ALA A 604 26.00 8.95 19.26
CA ALA A 604 27.37 9.42 19.05
C ALA A 604 27.56 10.18 17.72
N GLY A 605 26.59 10.11 16.80
CA GLY A 605 26.64 10.79 15.50
C GLY A 605 27.53 10.07 14.48
N ASP A 606 27.62 8.74 14.54
CA ASP A 606 28.43 7.93 13.63
C ASP A 606 27.86 7.90 12.19
N TYR A 607 26.58 8.24 12.03
CA TYR A 607 25.95 8.43 10.73
C TYR A 607 26.14 9.86 10.23
N GLU A 608 26.61 10.00 8.98
CA GLU A 608 26.70 11.28 8.28
C GLU A 608 25.77 11.25 7.08
N ASP A 609 24.79 12.17 7.04
CA ASP A 609 23.83 12.28 5.96
C ASP A 609 24.49 12.65 4.63
N GLU A 610 23.87 12.23 3.52
CA GLU A 610 24.38 12.44 2.17
C GLU A 610 24.71 13.92 1.86
N PRO A 611 23.85 14.92 2.16
CA PRO A 611 24.20 16.33 1.98
C PRO A 611 25.46 16.75 2.74
N SER A 612 25.62 16.36 4.01
CA SER A 612 26.86 16.63 4.78
C SER A 612 28.11 16.02 4.12
N ARG A 613 27.99 14.78 3.61
CA ARG A 613 29.11 14.08 2.96
C ARG A 613 29.50 14.74 1.63
N ILE A 614 28.51 15.16 0.84
CA ILE A 614 28.73 15.87 -0.42
C ILE A 614 29.37 17.24 -0.14
N ALA A 615 28.81 18.02 0.78
CA ALA A 615 29.33 19.34 1.15
C ALA A 615 30.77 19.29 1.70
N SER A 616 31.14 18.20 2.39
CA SER A 616 32.50 17.98 2.91
C SER A 616 33.45 17.28 1.92
N GLY A 617 32.98 16.91 0.74
CA GLY A 617 33.76 16.24 -0.31
C GLY A 617 34.08 14.77 -0.01
N LYS A 618 33.38 14.13 0.93
CA LYS A 618 33.51 12.70 1.23
C LYS A 618 32.70 11.81 0.29
N GLN A 619 31.76 12.38 -0.45
CA GLN A 619 30.91 11.68 -1.41
C GLN A 619 30.90 12.43 -2.73
N MET A 620 31.05 11.71 -3.84
CA MET A 620 31.17 12.31 -5.18
C MET A 620 29.83 12.47 -5.90
N LEU A 621 28.95 11.48 -5.80
CA LEU A 621 27.71 11.39 -6.58
C LEU A 621 26.50 11.10 -5.68
N SER A 622 25.32 11.50 -6.15
CA SER A 622 24.02 11.10 -5.57
C SER A 622 23.19 10.38 -6.63
N MET A 623 22.36 9.43 -6.20
CA MET A 623 21.38 8.80 -7.08
C MET A 623 20.23 9.76 -7.33
N LEU A 624 19.97 10.04 -8.61
CA LEU A 624 18.90 10.93 -9.04
C LEU A 624 17.61 10.14 -9.19
N TYR A 625 16.56 10.57 -8.50
CA TYR A 625 15.18 10.21 -8.80
C TYR A 625 14.38 11.51 -9.01
N LEU A 626 14.15 11.85 -10.27
CA LEU A 626 13.42 13.06 -10.66
C LEU A 626 11.96 12.69 -10.99
N SER A 627 11.07 12.89 -10.03
CA SER A 627 9.63 12.61 -10.15
C SER A 627 8.76 13.84 -10.37
N ASP A 628 9.29 15.03 -10.06
CA ASP A 628 8.60 16.31 -10.19
C ASP A 628 9.59 17.44 -10.53
N PHE A 629 9.09 18.66 -10.75
CA PHE A 629 9.91 19.82 -11.13
C PHE A 629 10.65 20.48 -9.95
N GLU A 630 10.35 20.08 -8.71
CA GLU A 630 10.93 20.64 -7.48
C GLU A 630 12.21 19.89 -7.10
N ASN A 631 12.26 18.57 -7.34
CA ASN A 631 13.41 17.71 -7.06
C ASN A 631 14.71 18.23 -7.70
N TYR A 632 14.66 18.95 -8.84
CA TYR A 632 15.85 19.53 -9.47
C TYR A 632 16.57 20.53 -8.55
N GLN A 633 15.83 21.43 -7.88
CA GLN A 633 16.41 22.47 -7.03
C GLN A 633 17.09 21.87 -5.79
N MET A 634 16.56 20.75 -5.30
CA MET A 634 17.15 19.97 -4.22
C MET A 634 18.58 19.51 -4.55
N TYR A 635 18.79 18.87 -5.70
CA TYR A 635 20.13 18.39 -6.07
C TYR A 635 21.09 19.56 -6.31
N LYS A 636 20.65 20.63 -6.95
CA LYS A 636 21.48 21.84 -7.15
C LYS A 636 21.93 22.46 -5.82
N ALA A 637 21.03 22.54 -4.85
CA ALA A 637 21.34 23.04 -3.52
C ALA A 637 22.29 22.10 -2.74
N MET A 638 22.08 20.78 -2.83
CA MET A 638 22.91 19.77 -2.18
C MET A 638 24.39 19.85 -2.60
N PHE A 639 24.65 20.07 -3.89
CA PHE A 639 26.02 20.24 -4.41
C PHE A 639 26.54 21.68 -4.32
N GLY A 640 25.74 22.62 -3.80
CA GLY A 640 26.14 24.01 -3.57
C GLY A 640 26.43 24.81 -4.85
N GLY A 641 25.85 24.43 -5.99
CA GLY A 641 26.12 25.07 -7.28
C GLY A 641 25.69 24.24 -8.48
N ASP A 642 26.35 24.43 -9.62
CA ASP A 642 26.02 23.76 -10.87
C ASP A 642 26.22 22.24 -10.78
N VAL A 643 25.22 21.50 -11.23
CA VAL A 643 25.19 20.04 -11.25
C VAL A 643 25.07 19.52 -12.68
N THR A 644 25.57 18.31 -12.90
CA THR A 644 25.35 17.58 -14.14
C THR A 644 24.68 16.25 -13.82
N PHE A 645 23.55 16.00 -14.49
CA PHE A 645 22.88 14.70 -14.50
C PHE A 645 23.66 13.73 -15.40
N ILE A 646 24.83 13.32 -14.90
CA ILE A 646 25.86 12.62 -15.66
C ILE A 646 25.44 11.20 -16.07
N GLY A 647 24.49 10.60 -15.36
CA GLY A 647 24.01 9.23 -15.60
C GLY A 647 24.94 8.16 -15.02
N PHE A 648 24.46 6.93 -14.96
CA PHE A 648 25.31 5.79 -14.59
C PHE A 648 26.40 5.57 -15.65
N PRO A 649 27.62 5.19 -15.24
CA PRO A 649 28.73 5.02 -16.18
C PRO A 649 28.46 3.84 -17.11
N THR A 650 28.46 4.10 -18.42
CA THR A 650 28.22 3.10 -19.47
C THR A 650 29.13 3.35 -20.66
N GLU A 651 29.52 2.30 -21.40
CA GLU A 651 30.43 2.43 -22.54
C GLU A 651 29.79 3.20 -23.71
N ASN A 652 28.47 3.16 -23.85
CA ASN A 652 27.72 3.98 -24.80
C ASN A 652 27.35 5.36 -24.28
N ARG A 653 27.77 5.73 -23.05
CA ARG A 653 27.50 7.02 -22.39
C ARG A 653 26.01 7.33 -22.26
N ASP A 654 25.17 6.29 -22.14
CA ASP A 654 23.72 6.38 -21.97
C ASP A 654 23.32 5.72 -20.65
N GLY A 655 23.46 6.52 -19.59
CA GLY A 655 23.35 6.12 -18.19
C GLY A 655 22.05 6.52 -17.49
N THR A 656 21.08 7.04 -18.24
CA THR A 656 19.81 7.54 -17.70
C THR A 656 18.66 6.70 -18.22
N ALA A 657 17.66 6.44 -17.38
CA ALA A 657 16.47 5.71 -17.78
C ALA A 657 15.20 6.32 -17.19
N PHE A 658 14.09 6.13 -17.88
CA PHE A 658 12.78 6.34 -17.29
C PHE A 658 12.44 5.20 -16.32
N GLN A 659 11.91 5.54 -15.17
CA GLN A 659 11.21 4.61 -14.30
C GLN A 659 9.71 4.85 -14.46
N LEU A 660 8.96 3.81 -14.79
CA LEU A 660 7.51 3.90 -14.99
C LEU A 660 6.79 3.41 -13.75
N ASP A 661 5.65 4.04 -13.46
CA ASP A 661 4.66 3.43 -12.57
C ASP A 661 4.01 2.22 -13.24
N SER A 662 3.25 1.44 -12.46
CA SER A 662 2.51 0.32 -13.02
C SER A 662 1.59 0.78 -14.15
N GLY A 663 1.56 -0.03 -15.19
CA GLY A 663 0.87 0.22 -16.42
C GLY A 663 -0.15 -0.86 -16.76
N LEU A 664 -0.69 -0.79 -17.98
CA LEU A 664 -1.59 -1.80 -18.51
C LEU A 664 -1.08 -2.36 -19.83
N ALA A 665 -1.22 -3.67 -20.00
CA ALA A 665 -1.02 -4.38 -21.25
C ALA A 665 -2.31 -5.06 -21.70
N MET A 666 -2.55 -5.10 -23.01
CA MET A 666 -3.67 -5.83 -23.61
C MET A 666 -3.16 -7.15 -24.21
N SER A 667 -3.89 -8.22 -23.96
CA SER A 667 -3.60 -9.51 -24.59
C SER A 667 -3.96 -9.53 -26.07
N SER A 668 -3.09 -10.12 -26.89
CA SER A 668 -3.36 -10.45 -28.29
C SER A 668 -4.55 -11.41 -28.47
N LYS A 669 -4.95 -12.11 -27.39
CA LYS A 669 -6.12 -13.01 -27.37
C LYS A 669 -7.42 -12.31 -26.97
N CYS A 670 -7.36 -11.05 -26.52
CA CYS A 670 -8.54 -10.27 -26.22
C CYS A 670 -9.47 -10.23 -27.44
N LYS A 671 -10.71 -10.65 -27.26
CA LYS A 671 -11.72 -10.66 -28.34
C LYS A 671 -12.42 -9.31 -28.50
N ASN A 672 -12.51 -8.55 -27.41
CA ASN A 672 -13.26 -7.30 -27.32
C ASN A 672 -12.29 -6.12 -27.12
N LYS A 673 -11.39 -5.95 -28.10
CA LYS A 673 -10.27 -5.01 -28.05
C LYS A 673 -10.71 -3.56 -27.86
N ASP A 674 -11.78 -3.14 -28.53
CA ASP A 674 -12.32 -1.78 -28.40
C ASP A 674 -12.80 -1.52 -26.97
N GLY A 675 -13.50 -2.47 -26.34
CA GLY A 675 -13.95 -2.35 -24.95
C GLY A 675 -12.79 -2.35 -23.95
N ALA A 676 -11.75 -3.14 -24.21
CA ALA A 676 -10.53 -3.12 -23.38
C ALA A 676 -9.78 -1.78 -23.52
N TRP A 677 -9.65 -1.26 -24.75
CA TRP A 677 -9.02 0.03 -24.99
C TRP A 677 -9.82 1.20 -24.38
N GLU A 678 -11.15 1.16 -24.45
CA GLU A 678 -12.03 2.16 -23.85
C GLU A 678 -11.74 2.37 -22.36
N PHE A 679 -11.44 1.29 -21.64
CA PHE A 679 -10.96 1.39 -20.27
C PHE A 679 -9.49 1.82 -20.20
N MET A 680 -8.58 1.11 -20.89
CA MET A 680 -7.13 1.35 -20.78
C MET A 680 -6.73 2.80 -21.08
N ARG A 681 -7.36 3.46 -22.05
CA ARG A 681 -7.09 4.87 -22.40
C ARG A 681 -7.32 5.83 -21.23
N THR A 682 -8.08 5.44 -20.20
CA THR A 682 -8.32 6.24 -19.00
C THR A 682 -7.01 6.66 -18.34
N LEU A 683 -6.01 5.76 -18.30
CA LEU A 683 -4.69 6.03 -17.73
C LEU A 683 -3.91 7.10 -18.50
N LEU A 684 -4.28 7.38 -19.74
CA LEU A 684 -3.61 8.34 -20.63
C LEU A 684 -4.32 9.70 -20.70
N THR A 685 -5.44 9.89 -20.00
CA THR A 685 -6.19 11.15 -20.05
C THR A 685 -5.56 12.21 -19.14
N GLU A 686 -5.70 13.48 -19.56
CA GLU A 686 -5.29 14.64 -18.76
C GLU A 686 -5.94 14.64 -17.37
N ASP A 687 -7.25 14.36 -17.32
CA ASP A 687 -8.01 14.31 -16.07
C ASP A 687 -7.45 13.25 -15.10
N TYR A 688 -7.20 12.03 -15.58
CA TYR A 688 -6.66 10.98 -14.71
C TYR A 688 -5.30 11.37 -14.14
N GLN A 689 -4.40 11.88 -14.99
CA GLN A 689 -3.03 12.18 -14.64
C GLN A 689 -2.82 13.53 -13.94
N THR A 690 -3.85 14.36 -13.84
CA THR A 690 -3.76 15.60 -13.04
C THR A 690 -3.95 15.30 -11.55
N TYR A 691 -4.78 14.32 -11.21
CA TYR A 691 -5.23 14.11 -9.82
C TYR A 691 -4.78 12.78 -9.21
N ASN A 692 -4.41 11.78 -10.01
CA ASN A 692 -4.21 10.40 -9.52
C ASN A 692 -2.74 9.91 -9.63
N ILE A 693 -1.79 10.80 -9.91
CA ILE A 693 -0.37 10.45 -10.02
C ILE A 693 0.51 11.45 -9.26
N TRP A 694 1.59 10.92 -8.70
CA TRP A 694 2.62 11.72 -8.01
C TRP A 694 3.73 12.14 -8.98
N ASN A 695 4.20 11.19 -9.78
CA ASN A 695 5.27 11.34 -10.76
C ASN A 695 4.89 12.24 -11.96
N TYR A 696 5.81 12.41 -12.92
CA TYR A 696 5.54 13.16 -14.15
C TYR A 696 4.43 12.49 -14.99
N PRO A 697 3.47 13.27 -15.52
CA PRO A 697 2.43 12.76 -16.41
C PRO A 697 2.99 12.28 -17.75
N THR A 698 2.48 11.18 -18.27
CA THR A 698 2.77 10.73 -19.65
C THR A 698 1.87 11.39 -20.71
N ASN A 699 0.80 12.07 -20.30
CA ASN A 699 -0.04 12.93 -21.12
C ASN A 699 0.63 14.31 -21.24
N GLN A 700 0.83 14.78 -22.47
CA GLN A 700 1.57 16.01 -22.75
C GLN A 700 0.93 17.25 -22.12
N LYS A 701 -0.40 17.35 -22.11
CA LYS A 701 -1.08 18.52 -21.53
C LYS A 701 -0.96 18.57 -20.02
N ALA A 702 -1.13 17.42 -19.35
CA ALA A 702 -0.95 17.34 -17.91
C ALA A 702 0.51 17.66 -17.53
N PHE A 703 1.48 17.16 -18.32
CA PHE A 703 2.89 17.48 -18.15
C PHE A 703 3.16 18.98 -18.32
N ASP A 704 2.69 19.59 -19.41
CA ASP A 704 2.85 21.02 -19.70
C ASP A 704 2.19 21.90 -18.63
N LYS A 705 1.06 21.45 -18.07
CA LYS A 705 0.37 22.12 -16.96
C LYS A 705 1.24 22.12 -15.71
N LYS A 706 1.76 20.97 -15.28
CA LYS A 706 2.68 20.89 -14.13
C LYS A 706 3.94 21.73 -14.34
N LEU A 707 4.50 21.76 -15.54
CA LEU A 707 5.66 22.60 -15.87
C LEU A 707 5.30 24.10 -15.79
N THR A 708 4.19 24.48 -16.39
CA THR A 708 3.70 25.87 -16.36
C THR A 708 3.44 26.32 -14.93
N GLU A 709 2.82 25.46 -14.12
CA GLU A 709 2.62 25.69 -12.69
C GLU A 709 3.97 25.88 -12.01
N ALA A 710 4.94 24.97 -12.16
CA ALA A 710 6.28 25.09 -11.58
C ALA A 710 7.01 26.41 -11.95
N MET A 711 6.76 26.95 -13.15
CA MET A 711 7.38 28.17 -13.66
C MET A 711 6.57 29.45 -13.40
N THR A 712 5.38 29.35 -12.80
CA THR A 712 4.53 30.51 -12.53
C THR A 712 4.76 30.99 -11.09
N PRO A 713 5.31 32.20 -10.88
CA PRO A 713 5.47 32.74 -9.55
C PRO A 713 4.13 33.16 -8.97
N GLU A 714 3.88 32.74 -7.73
CA GLU A 714 2.78 33.24 -6.93
C GLU A 714 3.31 34.33 -6.01
N TYR A 715 2.48 35.34 -5.73
CA TYR A 715 2.88 36.47 -4.90
C TYR A 715 1.83 36.70 -3.82
N TYR A 716 2.30 36.99 -2.61
CA TYR A 716 1.47 37.59 -1.58
C TYR A 716 1.90 39.04 -1.36
N THR A 717 0.96 39.83 -0.85
CA THR A 717 1.29 41.20 -0.44
C THR A 717 1.82 41.13 0.98
N ASP A 718 3.09 41.48 1.17
CA ASP A 718 3.69 41.63 2.48
C ASP A 718 2.81 42.61 3.28
N PRO A 719 2.17 42.16 4.38
CA PRO A 719 1.24 42.97 5.14
C PRO A 719 1.92 44.12 5.91
N VAL A 720 3.24 44.10 6.05
CA VAL A 720 4.08 45.11 6.72
C VAL A 720 4.55 46.18 5.75
N THR A 721 5.11 45.77 4.61
CA THR A 721 5.74 46.68 3.64
C THR A 721 4.79 47.09 2.50
N GLY A 722 3.76 46.29 2.25
CA GLY A 722 2.89 46.41 1.07
C GLY A 722 3.56 45.97 -0.23
N GLU A 723 4.76 45.39 -0.17
CA GLU A 723 5.50 44.88 -1.33
C GLU A 723 4.93 43.53 -1.78
N GLN A 724 5.07 43.19 -3.05
CA GLN A 724 4.78 41.84 -3.53
C GLN A 724 5.98 40.96 -3.23
N VAL A 725 5.78 39.92 -2.43
CA VAL A 725 6.80 38.91 -2.12
C VAL A 725 6.40 37.62 -2.80
N GLU A 726 7.37 36.99 -3.47
CA GLU A 726 7.14 35.68 -4.09
C GLU A 726 6.83 34.66 -2.99
N GLN A 727 5.74 33.94 -3.16
CA GLN A 727 5.30 32.92 -2.24
C GLN A 727 6.20 31.69 -2.36
N SER A 728 6.72 31.24 -1.22
CA SER A 728 7.42 29.96 -1.12
C SER A 728 6.51 28.82 -1.58
N ARG A 729 7.05 27.86 -2.31
CA ARG A 729 6.34 26.63 -2.70
C ARG A 729 6.47 25.51 -1.68
N GLY A 730 6.94 25.86 -0.48
CA GLY A 730 7.24 24.92 0.59
C GLY A 730 8.73 24.79 0.84
N GLY A 731 9.05 23.96 1.83
CA GLY A 731 10.42 23.63 2.20
C GLY A 731 10.69 22.15 1.98
N TRP A 732 11.91 21.84 1.59
CA TRP A 732 12.37 20.47 1.47
C TRP A 732 13.57 20.21 2.38
N GLY A 733 13.59 19.05 3.04
CA GLY A 733 14.62 18.68 4.01
C GLY A 733 15.22 17.29 3.74
N TRP A 734 16.55 17.19 3.79
CA TRP A 734 17.29 15.92 3.78
C TRP A 734 18.48 16.01 4.71
N GLY A 735 18.42 15.22 5.78
CA GLY A 735 19.47 15.22 6.79
C GLY A 735 19.68 16.63 7.31
N SER A 736 20.86 17.20 7.04
CA SER A 736 21.23 18.56 7.47
C SER A 736 20.84 19.69 6.50
N LEU A 737 20.37 19.35 5.30
CA LEU A 737 20.01 20.32 4.28
C LEU A 737 18.53 20.70 4.42
N GLU A 738 18.26 21.99 4.57
CA GLU A 738 16.93 22.58 4.44
C GLU A 738 16.96 23.62 3.32
N ILE A 739 16.01 23.51 2.39
CA ILE A 739 15.87 24.46 1.29
C ILE A 739 14.44 24.97 1.17
N GLU A 740 14.32 26.22 0.74
CA GLU A 740 13.06 26.79 0.29
C GLU A 740 12.91 26.51 -1.21
N ILE A 741 11.80 25.89 -1.60
CA ILE A 741 11.48 25.66 -3.01
C ILE A 741 10.90 26.93 -3.62
N LYS A 742 11.47 27.34 -4.75
CA LYS A 742 11.09 28.56 -5.47
C LYS A 742 10.50 28.23 -6.83
N THR A 743 10.01 29.26 -7.51
CA THR A 743 9.58 29.14 -8.90
C THR A 743 10.74 28.68 -9.78
N LEU A 744 10.47 27.68 -10.62
CA LEU A 744 11.45 27.13 -11.55
C LEU A 744 11.81 28.17 -12.60
N THR A 745 13.11 28.37 -12.83
CA THR A 745 13.58 29.26 -13.90
C THR A 745 13.50 28.60 -15.28
N GLN A 746 13.54 29.40 -16.35
CA GLN A 746 13.57 28.85 -17.72
C GLN A 746 14.80 27.97 -17.99
N GLU A 747 15.95 28.33 -17.43
CA GLU A 747 17.20 27.56 -17.58
C GLU A 747 17.07 26.17 -16.95
N GLU A 748 16.53 26.10 -15.73
CA GLU A 748 16.32 24.84 -15.01
C GLU A 748 15.25 23.98 -15.70
N ALA A 749 14.17 24.60 -16.20
CA ALA A 749 13.19 23.92 -17.04
C ALA A 749 13.83 23.33 -18.31
N ASP A 750 14.67 24.09 -19.01
CA ASP A 750 15.36 23.65 -20.22
C ASP A 750 16.30 22.47 -19.95
N GLU A 751 17.00 22.46 -18.81
CA GLU A 751 17.87 21.35 -18.39
C GLU A 751 17.08 20.07 -18.06
N ILE A 752 15.97 20.19 -17.32
CA ILE A 752 15.07 19.06 -17.05
C ILE A 752 14.53 18.50 -18.37
N MET A 753 14.10 19.37 -19.28
CA MET A 753 13.59 18.94 -20.58
C MET A 753 14.67 18.33 -21.45
N ALA A 754 15.92 18.81 -21.40
CA ALA A 754 17.03 18.21 -22.11
C ALA A 754 17.31 16.79 -21.61
N LEU A 755 17.27 16.58 -20.29
CA LEU A 755 17.43 15.26 -19.67
C LEU A 755 16.32 14.29 -20.13
N ILE A 756 15.06 14.72 -20.06
CA ILE A 756 13.91 13.91 -20.49
C ILE A 756 14.00 13.58 -21.98
N ASN A 757 14.27 14.56 -22.84
CA ASN A 757 14.35 14.35 -24.28
C ASN A 757 15.56 13.51 -24.71
N GLY A 758 16.65 13.53 -23.92
CA GLY A 758 17.85 12.72 -24.14
C GLY A 758 17.73 11.28 -23.65
N THR A 759 16.74 10.97 -22.80
CA THR A 759 16.56 9.64 -22.23
C THR A 759 15.88 8.70 -23.22
N THR A 760 16.48 7.53 -23.45
CA THR A 760 15.99 6.58 -24.47
C THR A 760 15.66 5.18 -23.93
N ARG A 761 15.82 4.98 -22.62
CA ARG A 761 15.70 3.68 -21.97
C ARG A 761 14.66 3.70 -20.87
N VAL A 762 14.18 2.51 -20.52
CA VAL A 762 13.30 2.28 -19.38
C VAL A 762 14.00 1.32 -18.43
N PHE A 763 14.06 1.67 -17.15
CA PHE A 763 14.55 0.82 -16.08
C PHE A 763 13.76 -0.49 -16.07
N SER A 764 14.44 -1.63 -16.17
CA SER A 764 13.76 -2.93 -16.19
C SER A 764 14.67 -4.06 -15.71
N TYR A 765 14.10 -4.99 -14.94
CA TYR A 765 14.82 -6.16 -14.44
C TYR A 765 14.04 -7.45 -14.69
N ASP A 766 14.74 -8.58 -14.61
CA ASP A 766 14.14 -9.92 -14.52
C ASP A 766 14.65 -10.56 -13.23
N THR A 767 13.73 -10.90 -12.34
CA THR A 767 14.06 -11.42 -11.00
C THR A 767 14.97 -12.64 -11.06
N ALA A 768 14.69 -13.61 -11.95
CA ALA A 768 15.49 -14.82 -12.05
C ALA A 768 16.89 -14.54 -12.59
N ILE A 769 17.05 -13.60 -13.53
CA ILE A 769 18.36 -13.15 -14.00
C ILE A 769 19.11 -12.45 -12.87
N MET A 770 18.45 -11.56 -12.12
CA MET A 770 19.08 -10.87 -10.98
C MET A 770 19.49 -11.84 -9.88
N ASP A 771 18.68 -12.86 -9.59
CA ASP A 771 19.01 -13.92 -8.64
C ASP A 771 20.25 -14.71 -9.10
N ILE A 772 20.31 -15.10 -10.38
CA ILE A 772 21.49 -15.77 -10.95
C ILE A 772 22.74 -14.89 -10.83
N ILE A 773 22.63 -13.60 -11.18
CA ILE A 773 23.74 -12.64 -11.11
C ILE A 773 24.22 -12.52 -9.66
N ASN A 774 23.31 -12.29 -8.71
CA ASN A 774 23.63 -12.14 -7.30
C ASN A 774 24.23 -13.41 -6.70
N GLU A 775 23.69 -14.59 -7.02
CA GLU A 775 24.23 -15.87 -6.56
C GLU A 775 25.68 -16.08 -7.00
N GLU A 776 25.97 -15.84 -8.28
CA GLU A 776 27.32 -16.05 -8.81
C GLU A 776 28.30 -14.97 -8.38
N ALA A 777 27.83 -13.72 -8.20
CA ALA A 777 28.64 -12.59 -7.77
C ALA A 777 29.15 -12.72 -6.33
N LYS A 778 28.46 -13.44 -5.43
CA LYS A 778 28.90 -13.66 -4.03
C LYS A 778 30.33 -14.19 -3.90
N ALA A 779 30.73 -15.11 -4.78
CA ALA A 779 32.08 -15.67 -4.77
C ALA A 779 33.13 -14.64 -5.25
N PHE A 780 32.75 -13.74 -6.14
CA PHE A 780 33.59 -12.62 -6.55
C PHE A 780 33.69 -11.56 -5.46
N PHE A 781 32.57 -11.17 -4.84
CA PHE A 781 32.54 -10.18 -3.76
C PHE A 781 33.45 -10.55 -2.58
N SER A 782 33.49 -11.84 -2.24
CA SER A 782 34.39 -12.40 -1.21
C SER A 782 35.82 -12.71 -1.69
N GLY A 783 36.20 -12.30 -2.91
CA GLY A 783 37.54 -12.45 -3.48
C GLY A 783 37.92 -13.88 -3.90
N GLN A 784 36.97 -14.80 -4.00
CA GLN A 784 37.22 -16.22 -4.32
C GLN A 784 37.26 -16.51 -5.83
N LYS A 785 36.67 -15.65 -6.66
CA LYS A 785 36.67 -15.74 -8.14
C LYS A 785 37.10 -14.43 -8.77
N SER A 786 37.61 -14.48 -10.00
CA SER A 786 37.85 -13.28 -10.80
C SER A 786 36.54 -12.76 -11.44
N PRO A 787 36.51 -11.49 -11.89
CA PRO A 787 35.42 -10.97 -12.71
C PRO A 787 35.13 -11.82 -13.96
N GLU A 788 36.16 -12.30 -14.66
CA GLU A 788 36.02 -13.08 -15.89
C GLU A 788 35.39 -14.45 -15.64
N ASP A 789 35.85 -15.16 -14.60
CA ASP A 789 35.28 -16.47 -14.23
C ASP A 789 33.82 -16.33 -13.78
N THR A 790 33.50 -15.25 -13.07
CA THR A 790 32.15 -14.94 -12.60
C THR A 790 31.22 -14.59 -13.76
N ALA A 791 31.67 -13.70 -14.65
CA ALA A 791 30.98 -13.33 -15.89
C ALA A 791 30.68 -14.57 -16.76
N ALA A 792 31.63 -15.49 -16.91
CA ALA A 792 31.43 -16.73 -17.66
C ALA A 792 30.35 -17.64 -17.03
N MET A 793 30.28 -17.71 -15.71
CA MET A 793 29.24 -18.48 -15.01
C MET A 793 27.86 -17.85 -15.15
N ILE A 794 27.77 -16.53 -14.98
CA ILE A 794 26.54 -15.76 -15.20
C ILE A 794 26.07 -15.96 -16.64
N GLN A 795 26.94 -15.76 -17.63
CA GLN A 795 26.65 -15.98 -19.05
C GLN A 795 26.07 -17.37 -19.29
N SER A 796 26.69 -18.42 -18.73
CA SER A 796 26.23 -19.80 -18.92
C SER A 796 24.85 -20.04 -18.31
N ARG A 797 24.60 -19.58 -17.08
CA ARG A 797 23.33 -19.81 -16.37
C ARG A 797 22.19 -18.97 -16.95
N VAL A 798 22.45 -17.69 -17.22
CA VAL A 798 21.46 -16.80 -17.83
C VAL A 798 21.12 -17.24 -19.26
N SER A 799 22.12 -17.63 -20.07
CA SER A 799 21.84 -18.18 -21.40
C SER A 799 20.96 -19.43 -21.35
N LEU A 800 21.14 -20.30 -20.36
CA LEU A 800 20.29 -21.47 -20.19
C LEU A 800 18.85 -21.04 -19.86
N TYR A 801 18.67 -20.18 -18.86
CA TYR A 801 17.37 -19.65 -18.46
C TYR A 801 16.64 -18.95 -19.61
N VAL A 802 17.29 -18.02 -20.31
CA VAL A 802 16.69 -17.28 -21.44
C VAL A 802 16.25 -18.24 -22.56
N ASN A 803 17.02 -19.30 -22.83
CA ASN A 803 16.63 -20.30 -23.83
C ASN A 803 15.51 -21.24 -23.37
N GLU A 804 15.35 -21.47 -22.07
CA GLU A 804 14.22 -22.24 -21.52
C GLU A 804 12.92 -21.41 -21.51
N GLN A 805 13.04 -20.09 -21.37
CA GLN A 805 11.90 -19.18 -21.36
C GLN A 805 11.38 -18.77 -22.74
N ARG A 806 12.13 -19.01 -23.82
CA ARG A 806 11.70 -18.74 -25.20
C ARG A 806 10.93 -19.91 -25.79
#